data_AF-A0A117K8U4-F1
#
_entry.id   AF-A0A117K8U4-F1
#
_cell.length_a   1.000
_cell.length_b   1.000
_cell.length_c   1.000
_cell.angle_alpha   90.00
_cell.angle_beta   90.00
_cell.angle_gamma   90.00
#
_symmetry.space_group_name_H-M   'P 1'
#
loop_
_entity.id
_entity.type
_entity.pdbx_description
1 polymer ?
#
loop_
_entity_poly.entity_id
_entity_poly.type
_entity_poly.pdbx_seq_one_letter_code
_entity_poly.pdbx_strand_id
1 'polypeptide(L)'
;MWKNFKLNKFLLLIPLTSLMFCFNSPKNDDEKMQTIMVSVKNTLSYLHYSPKPINDAYSKDVYKHYFEMIDPGKRYFLQSDMTEFSKHETKLDDYLNMGDLSFYKLTVDRLYQRVDEIDKITQEIFSKPINLEEDETLTLESKLKNVPKDKQEQYNEWKKFIKYNILQEIESMNSKEEAQKEKKDSVQKFKLKDTIKLEMLSPQQKMTKATDEVKDLVKETFTRFKKRKKMDWFTVYMNAYTEVFDPHTNYYSPKDKEDFDTQFKGKVIGIGAIIQEKKGNLFLGALTIGAPAWKSKKLSEGDKILKVRSKPKEDAVNVVGMLSDEAVRLIRGEKGTPVTLTVQKKDKTIIEVTMIREEVAIEDTFARSIIVNSPNGKKYGFINLPSFNADFEDEKGRNASDDIKNEIVKLKAQGIEGIVLDLRNNGGGSLTEVGDIMGLFMNAGPYVQVKDGNGKIQTLKNKQETPVWTGPLVIMQNELSASASEILAGAMQDYGRGIIVGSPQSFGKGTVQTFVDLNRFLNTEDDFGSLKLTIQKFYRISGESNQRKGIVSDIRMEDFFTYAEVGERYDDFALAWDKIPSSTYQKLSYFDVKALEKSSNDRMAKNTNYQLLLESAKWREQLDKEETITLNINKFNDLMKQRKAQIEKFKALTKFENGLKFSMYPAEIEREKKDEAFKKKSEMWIKNLKKDTYLQEAMNIIAEMKAKG
;
A
#
# COMPACT_ATOMS: atom_id res chain seq x y z
N MET A 1 1.86 -30.41 18.17
CA MET A 1 1.46 -30.31 19.59
C MET A 1 1.80 -28.94 20.21
N TRP A 2 1.95 -27.86 19.41
CA TRP A 2 2.30 -26.50 19.86
C TRP A 2 1.17 -25.51 19.57
N LYS A 3 -0.02 -25.93 19.95
CA LYS A 3 -1.26 -25.15 19.98
C LYS A 3 -1.49 -24.54 21.39
N ASN A 4 -0.74 -25.03 22.38
CA ASN A 4 -0.85 -24.64 23.79
C ASN A 4 0.24 -23.70 24.31
N PHE A 5 0.85 -22.85 23.49
CA PHE A 5 1.70 -21.79 24.04
C PHE A 5 0.84 -20.60 24.45
N LYS A 6 0.19 -20.72 25.61
CA LYS A 6 -0.17 -19.53 26.40
C LYS A 6 1.14 -18.81 26.65
N LEU A 7 1.27 -17.59 26.10
CA LEU A 7 2.35 -16.67 26.38
C LEU A 7 2.49 -16.61 27.91
N ASN A 8 3.51 -17.31 28.43
CA ASN A 8 3.59 -17.56 29.84
C ASN A 8 3.84 -16.22 30.53
N LYS A 9 2.97 -15.91 31.49
CA LYS A 9 2.85 -14.65 32.25
C LYS A 9 4.05 -14.37 33.18
N PHE A 10 5.26 -14.77 32.81
CA PHE A 10 6.44 -14.70 33.69
C PHE A 10 7.68 -14.25 32.94
N LEU A 11 7.77 -12.95 32.69
CA LEU A 11 9.02 -12.18 32.62
C LEU A 11 8.69 -10.69 32.50
N LEU A 12 8.24 -10.12 33.62
CA LEU A 12 8.29 -8.69 33.99
C LEU A 12 7.71 -8.56 35.41
N LEU A 13 8.40 -9.18 36.38
CA LEU A 13 8.14 -9.00 37.81
C LEU A 13 9.40 -8.39 38.44
N ILE A 14 9.59 -7.10 38.16
CA ILE A 14 10.34 -6.12 38.97
C ILE A 14 9.35 -4.94 39.09
N PRO A 15 9.15 -4.32 40.27
CA PRO A 15 7.88 -3.71 40.62
C PRO A 15 7.63 -2.43 39.80
N LEU A 16 6.78 -2.55 38.78
CA LEU A 16 6.03 -1.45 38.18
C LEU A 16 4.72 -1.17 38.95
N THR A 17 4.64 -1.60 40.22
CA THR A 17 3.44 -1.44 41.06
C THR A 17 3.23 -0.02 41.59
N SER A 18 4.03 0.95 41.15
CA SER A 18 3.85 2.37 41.49
C SER A 18 3.47 3.25 40.29
N LEU A 19 3.25 2.68 39.10
CA LEU A 19 2.74 3.42 37.92
C LEU A 19 1.26 3.11 37.64
N MET A 20 0.46 2.90 38.70
CA MET A 20 -0.98 3.12 38.59
C MET A 20 -1.20 4.63 38.56
N PHE A 21 -1.18 5.22 37.36
CA PHE A 21 -1.74 6.55 37.20
C PHE A 21 -3.26 6.41 37.35
N CYS A 22 -3.81 6.95 38.44
CA CYS A 22 -5.24 7.12 38.61
C CYS A 22 -5.75 8.18 37.62
N PHE A 23 -5.86 7.84 36.34
CA PHE A 23 -6.62 8.63 35.39
C PHE A 23 -8.10 8.29 35.58
N ASN A 24 -8.90 9.27 35.96
CA ASN A 24 -10.35 9.19 35.81
C ASN A 24 -10.67 9.06 34.31
N SER A 25 -11.77 8.38 33.96
CA SER A 25 -12.24 8.33 32.57
C SER A 25 -12.37 9.75 31.98
N PRO A 26 -11.88 9.99 30.76
CA PRO A 26 -11.95 11.30 30.12
C PRO A 26 -13.40 11.76 29.97
N LYS A 27 -13.65 13.03 30.30
CA LYS A 27 -14.99 13.63 30.22
C LYS A 27 -15.30 14.22 28.84
N ASN A 28 -14.27 14.42 28.02
CA ASN A 28 -14.37 15.01 26.69
C ASN A 28 -13.16 14.60 25.81
N ASP A 29 -13.20 14.99 24.54
CA ASP A 29 -12.16 14.70 23.56
C ASP A 29 -10.78 15.26 23.96
N ASP A 30 -10.72 16.43 24.62
CA ASP A 30 -9.44 17.01 25.05
C ASP A 30 -8.78 16.12 26.10
N GLU A 31 -9.48 15.77 27.19
CA GLU A 31 -8.94 14.87 28.23
C GLU A 31 -8.49 13.52 27.65
N LYS A 32 -9.22 13.03 26.64
CA LYS A 32 -8.83 11.82 25.90
C LYS A 32 -7.51 12.01 25.15
N MET A 33 -7.37 13.09 24.38
CA MET A 33 -6.14 13.42 23.64
C MET A 33 -4.93 13.58 24.59
N GLN A 34 -5.10 14.27 25.72
CA GLN A 34 -4.03 14.46 26.71
C GLN A 34 -3.54 13.11 27.27
N THR A 35 -4.49 12.23 27.59
CA THR A 35 -4.18 10.88 28.08
C THR A 35 -3.43 10.06 27.03
N ILE A 36 -3.83 10.15 25.75
CA ILE A 36 -3.11 9.50 24.64
C ILE A 36 -1.68 10.00 24.55
N MET A 37 -1.45 11.32 24.58
CA MET A 37 -0.11 11.91 24.49
C MET A 37 0.83 11.34 25.55
N VAL A 38 0.41 11.38 26.82
CA VAL A 38 1.23 10.90 27.95
C VAL A 38 1.45 9.37 27.88
N SER A 39 0.42 8.62 27.47
CA SER A 39 0.50 7.16 27.35
C SER A 39 1.45 6.73 26.23
N VAL A 40 1.37 7.41 25.07
CA VAL A 40 2.29 7.19 23.93
C VAL A 40 3.71 7.53 24.33
N LYS A 41 3.95 8.71 24.93
CA LYS A 41 5.26 9.14 25.44
C LYS A 41 5.91 8.07 26.31
N ASN A 42 5.17 7.60 27.33
CA ASN A 42 5.68 6.60 28.27
C ASN A 42 5.99 5.29 27.55
N THR A 43 5.09 4.83 26.67
CA THR A 43 5.30 3.60 25.91
C THR A 43 6.55 3.68 25.02
N LEU A 44 6.73 4.79 24.30
CA LEU A 44 7.93 5.04 23.48
C LEU A 44 9.22 5.05 24.30
N SER A 45 9.19 5.67 25.48
CA SER A 45 10.38 5.83 26.33
C SER A 45 10.89 4.50 26.89
N TYR A 46 9.98 3.55 27.18
CA TYR A 46 10.33 2.32 27.91
C TYR A 46 10.34 1.06 27.05
N LEU A 47 9.52 1.00 25.99
CA LEU A 47 9.29 -0.24 25.24
C LEU A 47 9.84 -0.20 23.82
N HIS A 48 10.22 0.97 23.29
CA HIS A 48 10.77 1.07 21.95
C HIS A 48 12.14 0.37 21.87
N TYR A 49 12.45 -0.25 20.73
CA TYR A 49 13.71 -0.95 20.48
C TYR A 49 14.94 -0.05 20.68
N SER A 50 14.83 1.19 20.23
CA SER A 50 15.88 2.22 20.31
C SER A 50 15.25 3.50 20.83
N PRO A 51 14.97 3.61 22.14
CA PRO A 51 14.29 4.77 22.69
C PRO A 51 15.15 6.02 22.46
N LYS A 52 14.51 7.12 22.04
CA LYS A 52 15.17 8.40 21.81
C LYS A 52 14.99 9.31 23.03
N PRO A 53 15.98 10.15 23.37
CA PRO A 53 15.77 11.26 24.29
C PRO A 53 14.68 12.18 23.75
N ILE A 54 13.63 12.39 24.52
CA ILE A 54 12.55 13.33 24.22
C ILE A 54 13.00 14.68 24.77
N ASN A 55 13.59 15.52 23.91
CA ASN A 55 14.22 16.81 24.22
C ASN A 55 14.03 17.82 23.05
N ASP A 56 14.60 19.02 23.16
CA ASP A 56 14.54 20.07 22.13
C ASP A 56 14.98 19.62 20.72
N ALA A 57 15.94 18.70 20.60
CA ALA A 57 16.39 18.20 19.30
C ALA A 57 15.32 17.29 18.66
N TYR A 58 14.72 16.41 19.47
CA TYR A 58 13.56 15.63 19.07
C TYR A 58 12.37 16.54 18.69
N SER A 59 12.13 17.61 19.45
CA SER A 59 11.08 18.59 19.15
C SER A 59 11.22 19.22 17.77
N LYS A 60 12.44 19.54 17.34
CA LYS A 60 12.73 20.08 15.99
C LYS A 60 12.39 19.08 14.89
N ASP A 61 12.75 17.81 15.07
CA ASP A 61 12.43 16.74 14.12
C ASP A 61 10.91 16.54 14.01
N VAL A 62 10.21 16.50 15.17
CA VAL A 62 8.74 16.40 15.20
C VAL A 62 8.08 17.61 14.56
N TYR A 63 8.58 18.83 14.85
CA TYR A 63 8.05 20.06 14.29
C TYR A 63 8.13 20.03 12.75
N LYS A 64 9.30 19.69 12.21
CA LYS A 64 9.50 19.57 10.77
C LYS A 64 8.57 18.51 10.16
N HIS A 65 8.58 17.30 10.71
CA HIS A 65 7.78 16.18 10.20
C HIS A 65 6.27 16.48 10.27
N TYR A 66 5.81 17.13 11.34
CA TYR A 66 4.41 17.53 11.48
C TYR A 66 3.93 18.42 10.32
N PHE A 67 4.71 19.44 9.94
CA PHE A 67 4.35 20.31 8.81
C PHE A 67 4.47 19.62 7.45
N GLU A 68 5.41 18.67 7.30
CA GLU A 68 5.47 17.80 6.12
C GLU A 68 4.22 16.90 6.00
N MET A 69 3.60 16.51 7.12
CA MET A 69 2.35 15.74 7.12
C MET A 69 1.10 16.59 6.87
N ILE A 70 0.98 17.78 7.49
CA ILE A 70 -0.28 18.57 7.44
C ILE A 70 -0.36 19.51 6.24
N ASP A 71 0.77 20.03 5.74
CA ASP A 71 0.83 20.91 4.56
C ASP A 71 2.08 20.63 3.70
N PRO A 72 2.22 19.41 3.15
CA PRO A 72 3.38 19.04 2.33
C PRO A 72 3.58 19.98 1.13
N GLY A 73 2.48 20.52 0.58
CA GLY A 73 2.51 21.42 -0.55
C GLY A 73 2.82 22.88 -0.19
N LYS A 74 2.93 23.23 1.10
CA LYS A 74 3.09 24.60 1.62
C LYS A 74 2.04 25.57 1.04
N ARG A 75 0.79 25.13 0.93
CA ARG A 75 -0.30 25.89 0.27
C ARG A 75 -1.30 26.53 1.24
N TYR A 76 -1.34 26.07 2.49
CA TYR A 76 -2.36 26.49 3.45
C TYR A 76 -1.85 27.58 4.39
N PHE A 77 -0.68 27.39 5.00
CA PHE A 77 -0.15 28.35 5.96
C PHE A 77 0.55 29.54 5.29
N LEU A 78 0.56 30.68 5.97
CA LEU A 78 1.37 31.85 5.61
C LEU A 78 2.68 31.86 6.40
N GLN A 79 3.67 32.62 5.91
CA GLN A 79 4.94 32.82 6.60
C GLN A 79 4.76 33.41 8.01
N SER A 80 3.73 34.25 8.22
CA SER A 80 3.37 34.76 9.54
C SER A 80 2.93 33.65 10.50
N ASP A 81 2.22 32.64 10.00
CA ASP A 81 1.78 31.49 10.80
C ASP A 81 3.00 30.66 11.18
N MET A 82 3.87 30.35 10.22
CA MET A 82 5.08 29.59 10.48
C MET A 82 6.03 30.31 11.46
N THR A 83 6.09 31.64 11.40
CA THR A 83 6.86 32.47 12.35
C THR A 83 6.26 32.45 13.76
N GLU A 84 4.94 32.34 13.88
CA GLU A 84 4.27 32.15 15.16
C GLU A 84 4.54 30.75 15.71
N PHE A 85 4.38 29.74 14.87
CA PHE A 85 4.58 28.33 15.23
C PHE A 85 6.02 28.02 15.61
N SER A 86 7.02 28.64 14.97
CA SER A 86 8.44 28.37 15.26
C SER A 86 8.85 28.71 16.69
N LYS A 87 8.08 29.53 17.41
CA LYS A 87 8.27 29.78 18.86
C LYS A 87 8.06 28.54 19.72
N HIS A 88 7.45 27.50 19.16
CA HIS A 88 7.18 26.22 19.79
C HIS A 88 8.15 25.13 19.33
N GLU A 89 9.01 25.38 18.34
CA GLU A 89 9.84 24.36 17.68
C GLU A 89 10.65 23.49 18.65
N THR A 90 11.08 24.04 19.79
CA THR A 90 11.86 23.32 20.81
C THR A 90 11.05 22.86 22.02
N LYS A 91 9.71 22.95 21.99
CA LYS A 91 8.82 22.71 23.14
C LYS A 91 7.86 21.52 22.96
N LEU A 92 7.91 20.85 21.81
CA LEU A 92 6.98 19.76 21.49
C LEU A 92 7.19 18.56 22.43
N ASP A 93 8.41 18.32 22.88
CA ASP A 93 8.78 17.37 23.94
C ASP A 93 8.10 17.72 25.27
N ASP A 94 8.15 18.98 25.70
CA ASP A 94 7.44 19.45 26.90
C ASP A 94 5.93 19.21 26.77
N TYR A 95 5.36 19.54 25.61
CA TYR A 95 3.94 19.33 25.34
C TYR A 95 3.56 17.85 25.36
N LEU A 96 4.38 16.99 24.76
CA LEU A 96 4.20 15.55 24.82
C LEU A 96 4.29 15.01 26.26
N ASN A 97 5.23 15.52 27.07
CA ASN A 97 5.42 15.13 28.46
C ASN A 97 4.23 15.49 29.36
N MET A 98 3.61 16.66 29.12
CA MET A 98 2.52 17.19 29.95
C MET A 98 1.13 16.89 29.39
N GLY A 99 1.03 16.35 28.16
CA GLY A 99 -0.24 16.27 27.45
C GLY A 99 -0.81 17.65 27.11
N ASP A 100 0.04 18.61 26.74
CA ASP A 100 -0.39 19.96 26.39
C ASP A 100 -0.89 20.01 24.93
N LEU A 101 -2.17 20.35 24.77
CA LEU A 101 -2.82 20.48 23.46
C LEU A 101 -2.69 21.88 22.86
N SER A 102 -2.01 22.82 23.51
CA SER A 102 -1.95 24.23 23.10
C SER A 102 -1.41 24.39 21.68
N PHE A 103 -0.30 23.72 21.36
CA PHE A 103 0.28 23.78 20.02
C PHE A 103 -0.61 23.11 18.97
N TYR A 104 -1.14 21.93 19.28
CA TYR A 104 -2.08 21.21 18.41
C TYR A 104 -3.33 22.04 18.08
N LYS A 105 -3.96 22.64 19.10
CA LYS A 105 -5.14 23.51 18.91
C LYS A 105 -4.77 24.74 18.09
N LEU A 106 -3.65 25.38 18.39
CA LEU A 106 -3.15 26.54 17.64
C LEU A 106 -3.00 26.23 16.15
N THR A 107 -2.31 25.14 15.79
CA THR A 107 -2.01 24.81 14.39
C THR A 107 -3.25 24.30 13.66
N VAL A 108 -4.07 23.46 14.30
CA VAL A 108 -5.30 22.94 13.68
C VAL A 108 -6.34 24.04 13.52
N ASP A 109 -6.57 24.88 14.52
CA ASP A 109 -7.54 25.98 14.38
C ASP A 109 -7.08 26.97 13.29
N ARG A 110 -5.77 27.28 13.21
CA ARG A 110 -5.22 28.08 12.11
C ARG A 110 -5.40 27.39 10.76
N LEU A 111 -5.28 26.08 10.69
CA LEU A 111 -5.48 25.32 9.45
C LEU A 111 -6.93 25.41 8.96
N TYR A 112 -7.92 25.23 9.84
CA TYR A 112 -9.33 25.41 9.49
C TYR A 112 -9.61 26.86 9.05
N GLN A 113 -9.06 27.85 9.77
CA GLN A 113 -9.16 29.25 9.38
C GLN A 113 -8.60 29.48 7.97
N ARG A 114 -7.40 28.98 7.68
CA ARG A 114 -6.76 29.13 6.36
C ARG A 114 -7.57 28.44 5.27
N VAL A 115 -8.11 27.26 5.52
CA VAL A 115 -8.99 26.57 4.59
C VAL A 115 -10.23 27.40 4.24
N ASP A 116 -10.87 28.04 5.23
CA ASP A 116 -12.02 28.92 4.97
C ASP A 116 -11.64 30.20 4.20
N GLU A 117 -10.48 30.78 4.49
CA GLU A 117 -9.96 31.94 3.75
C GLU A 117 -9.60 31.57 2.31
N ILE A 118 -8.93 30.44 2.11
CA ILE A 118 -8.51 29.95 0.79
C ILE A 118 -9.73 29.55 -0.05
N ASP A 119 -10.75 28.93 0.53
CA ASP A 119 -12.00 28.64 -0.17
C ASP A 119 -12.57 29.92 -0.81
N LYS A 120 -12.59 31.04 -0.07
CA LYS A 120 -12.99 32.36 -0.59
C LYS A 120 -12.05 32.88 -1.69
N ILE A 121 -10.73 32.74 -1.50
CA ILE A 121 -9.72 33.10 -2.51
C ILE A 121 -9.98 32.34 -3.82
N THR A 122 -10.22 31.04 -3.76
CA THR A 122 -10.47 30.24 -4.96
C THR A 122 -11.78 30.64 -5.64
N GLN A 123 -12.83 30.95 -4.86
CA GLN A 123 -14.08 31.48 -5.40
C GLN A 123 -13.89 32.82 -6.11
N GLU A 124 -13.03 33.70 -5.59
CA GLU A 124 -12.65 34.95 -6.25
C GLU A 124 -11.84 34.70 -7.54
N ILE A 125 -10.90 33.75 -7.53
CA ILE A 125 -10.15 33.37 -8.74
C ILE A 125 -11.11 32.92 -9.84
N PHE A 126 -12.09 32.07 -9.50
CA PHE A 126 -13.09 31.57 -10.45
C PHE A 126 -14.14 32.60 -10.87
N SER A 127 -14.26 33.75 -10.19
CA SER A 127 -15.17 34.82 -10.61
C SER A 127 -14.57 35.70 -11.71
N LYS A 128 -13.26 35.58 -11.97
CA LYS A 128 -12.52 36.32 -12.98
C LYS A 128 -12.15 35.40 -14.16
N PRO A 129 -11.99 35.94 -15.39
CA PRO A 129 -11.48 35.17 -16.51
C PRO A 129 -10.10 34.57 -16.22
N ILE A 130 -9.91 33.28 -16.53
CA ILE A 130 -8.63 32.58 -16.37
C ILE A 130 -7.87 32.63 -17.69
N ASN A 131 -6.70 33.27 -17.67
CA ASN A 131 -5.80 33.35 -18.82
C ASN A 131 -4.75 32.24 -18.77
N LEU A 132 -4.72 31.37 -19.79
CA LEU A 132 -3.71 30.30 -19.96
C LEU A 132 -2.67 30.62 -21.04
N GLU A 133 -2.62 31.87 -21.54
CA GLU A 133 -1.63 32.29 -22.54
C GLU A 133 -0.41 32.99 -21.91
N GLU A 134 -0.47 33.29 -20.61
CA GLU A 134 0.66 33.83 -19.84
C GLU A 134 1.83 32.84 -19.78
N ASP A 135 3.06 33.35 -19.92
CA ASP A 135 4.28 32.54 -19.79
C ASP A 135 4.64 32.38 -18.31
N GLU A 136 3.99 31.44 -17.65
CA GLU A 136 4.18 31.12 -16.24
C GLU A 136 4.53 29.64 -16.05
N THR A 137 5.16 29.33 -14.92
CA THR A 137 5.41 27.95 -14.48
C THR A 137 4.84 27.69 -13.10
N LEU A 138 4.56 26.42 -12.82
CA LEU A 138 4.22 25.90 -11.50
C LEU A 138 5.37 25.01 -11.00
N THR A 139 5.83 25.25 -9.78
CA THR A 139 6.74 24.33 -9.09
C THR A 139 5.97 23.08 -8.66
N LEU A 140 6.42 21.91 -9.12
CA LEU A 140 5.85 20.61 -8.78
C LEU A 140 6.49 20.07 -7.51
N GLU A 141 7.83 20.09 -7.43
CA GLU A 141 8.61 19.58 -6.30
C GLU A 141 8.26 20.34 -5.01
N SER A 142 7.76 19.61 -4.02
CA SER A 142 7.24 20.20 -2.78
C SER A 142 8.36 20.75 -1.89
N LYS A 143 9.55 20.13 -1.92
CA LYS A 143 10.74 20.59 -1.18
C LYS A 143 11.22 21.96 -1.66
N LEU A 144 11.01 22.29 -2.95
CA LEU A 144 11.38 23.58 -3.55
C LEU A 144 10.35 24.69 -3.34
N LYS A 145 9.16 24.38 -2.81
CA LYS A 145 8.13 25.39 -2.55
C LYS A 145 8.48 26.24 -1.35
N ASN A 146 8.11 27.51 -1.41
CA ASN A 146 8.15 28.42 -0.27
C ASN A 146 6.76 28.57 0.33
N VAL A 147 6.71 28.82 1.64
CA VAL A 147 5.47 29.21 2.30
C VAL A 147 5.10 30.61 1.82
N PRO A 148 3.86 30.86 1.38
CA PRO A 148 3.45 32.19 0.93
C PRO A 148 3.71 33.26 2.00
N LYS A 149 4.38 34.35 1.63
CA LYS A 149 4.70 35.46 2.53
C LYS A 149 3.44 36.13 3.06
N ASP A 150 2.45 36.29 2.20
CA ASP A 150 1.19 36.98 2.47
C ASP A 150 0.03 36.40 1.65
N LYS A 151 -1.16 36.98 1.86
CA LYS A 151 -2.40 36.55 1.18
C LYS A 151 -2.35 36.77 -0.35
N GLN A 152 -1.59 37.75 -0.83
CA GLN A 152 -1.48 38.03 -2.26
C GLN A 152 -0.61 36.97 -2.95
N GLU A 153 0.50 36.59 -2.32
CA GLU A 153 1.31 35.47 -2.80
C GLU A 153 0.52 34.16 -2.74
N GLN A 154 -0.23 33.92 -1.66
CA GLN A 154 -1.11 32.74 -1.55
C GLN A 154 -2.15 32.71 -2.67
N TYR A 155 -2.80 33.85 -2.98
CA TYR A 155 -3.71 33.96 -4.12
C TYR A 155 -3.03 33.56 -5.44
N ASN A 156 -1.82 34.05 -5.68
CA ASN A 156 -1.09 33.76 -6.92
C ASN A 156 -0.73 32.27 -7.05
N GLU A 157 -0.30 31.63 -5.96
CA GLU A 157 0.01 30.20 -5.95
C GLU A 157 -1.24 29.34 -6.16
N TRP A 158 -2.38 29.69 -5.54
CA TRP A 158 -3.66 29.03 -5.80
C TRP A 158 -4.15 29.25 -7.24
N LYS A 159 -3.93 30.43 -7.82
CA LYS A 159 -4.23 30.71 -9.24
C LYS A 159 -3.42 29.79 -10.15
N LYS A 160 -2.11 29.65 -9.92
CA LYS A 160 -1.24 28.74 -10.68
C LYS A 160 -1.68 27.28 -10.54
N PHE A 161 -2.00 26.84 -9.32
CA PHE A 161 -2.51 25.50 -9.07
C PHE A 161 -3.82 25.23 -9.83
N ILE A 162 -4.76 26.19 -9.83
CA ILE A 162 -6.01 26.09 -10.58
C ILE A 162 -5.74 26.02 -12.09
N LYS A 163 -4.89 26.91 -12.64
CA LYS A 163 -4.51 26.89 -14.06
C LYS A 163 -3.97 25.52 -14.47
N TYR A 164 -3.08 24.94 -13.66
CA TYR A 164 -2.51 23.62 -13.92
C TYR A 164 -3.58 22.52 -13.97
N ASN A 165 -4.50 22.49 -13.02
CA ASN A 165 -5.60 21.51 -13.01
C ASN A 165 -6.54 21.70 -14.23
N ILE A 166 -6.75 22.93 -14.70
CA ILE A 166 -7.54 23.20 -15.91
C ILE A 166 -6.84 22.63 -17.14
N LEU A 167 -5.53 22.84 -17.28
CA LEU A 167 -4.73 22.25 -18.35
C LEU A 167 -4.81 20.71 -18.34
N GLN A 168 -4.73 20.09 -17.16
CA GLN A 168 -4.87 18.65 -17.02
C GLN A 168 -6.26 18.15 -17.45
N GLU A 169 -7.34 18.84 -17.12
CA GLU A 169 -8.69 18.41 -17.56
C GLU A 169 -8.92 18.65 -19.05
N ILE A 170 -8.38 19.73 -19.63
CA ILE A 170 -8.37 19.92 -21.09
C ILE A 170 -7.67 18.74 -21.77
N GLU A 171 -6.50 18.33 -21.27
CA GLU A 171 -5.78 17.19 -21.83
C GLU A 171 -6.51 15.85 -21.61
N SER A 172 -7.16 15.66 -20.47
CA SER A 172 -8.06 14.53 -20.20
C SER A 172 -9.18 14.45 -21.24
N MET A 173 -9.80 15.58 -21.59
CA MET A 173 -10.80 15.67 -22.64
C MET A 173 -10.22 15.39 -24.03
N ASN A 174 -9.05 15.94 -24.38
CA ASN A 174 -8.36 15.64 -25.65
C ASN A 174 -8.09 14.14 -25.79
N SER A 175 -7.53 13.53 -24.75
CA SER A 175 -7.25 12.10 -24.71
C SER A 175 -8.53 11.24 -24.84
N LYS A 176 -9.65 11.65 -24.24
CA LYS A 176 -10.96 10.98 -24.40
C LYS A 176 -11.46 11.07 -25.84
N GLU A 177 -11.38 12.24 -26.47
CA GLU A 177 -11.79 12.46 -27.87
C GLU A 177 -10.94 11.63 -28.84
N GLU A 178 -9.61 11.61 -28.65
CA GLU A 178 -8.66 10.80 -29.43
C GLU A 178 -9.01 9.31 -29.31
N ALA A 179 -9.24 8.80 -28.10
CA ALA A 179 -9.61 7.40 -27.89
C ALA A 179 -10.97 7.04 -28.50
N GLN A 180 -11.95 7.96 -28.49
CA GLN A 180 -13.24 7.76 -29.16
C GLN A 180 -13.08 7.73 -30.68
N LYS A 181 -12.23 8.60 -31.23
CA LYS A 181 -11.89 8.62 -32.66
C LYS A 181 -11.22 7.32 -33.09
N GLU A 182 -10.20 6.85 -32.37
CA GLU A 182 -9.54 5.57 -32.66
C GLU A 182 -10.52 4.38 -32.65
N LYS A 183 -11.43 4.34 -31.66
CA LYS A 183 -12.47 3.30 -31.60
C LYS A 183 -13.41 3.37 -32.80
N LYS A 184 -13.81 4.58 -33.21
CA LYS A 184 -14.67 4.81 -34.37
C LYS A 184 -13.98 4.37 -35.66
N ASP A 185 -12.72 4.75 -35.85
CA ASP A 185 -11.90 4.34 -36.99
C ASP A 185 -11.77 2.81 -37.05
N SER A 186 -11.58 2.16 -35.89
CA SER A 186 -11.55 0.69 -35.79
C SER A 186 -12.89 0.05 -36.15
N VAL A 187 -14.02 0.56 -35.63
CA VAL A 187 -15.37 0.07 -35.95
C VAL A 187 -15.63 0.15 -37.46
N GLN A 188 -15.25 1.26 -38.08
CA GLN A 188 -15.36 1.43 -39.53
C GLN A 188 -14.45 0.46 -40.30
N LYS A 189 -13.18 0.34 -39.88
CA LYS A 189 -12.20 -0.59 -40.50
C LYS A 189 -12.67 -2.05 -40.47
N PHE A 190 -13.30 -2.48 -39.38
CA PHE A 190 -13.81 -3.85 -39.22
C PHE A 190 -15.29 -4.01 -39.65
N LYS A 191 -15.90 -2.98 -40.27
CA LYS A 191 -17.30 -2.98 -40.73
C LYS A 191 -18.30 -3.36 -39.64
N LEU A 192 -18.03 -2.94 -38.40
CA LEU A 192 -18.91 -3.17 -37.25
C LEU A 192 -19.99 -2.08 -37.19
N LYS A 193 -21.09 -2.34 -36.47
CA LYS A 193 -22.17 -1.36 -36.28
C LYS A 193 -21.66 -0.13 -35.54
N ASP A 194 -21.71 1.04 -36.18
CA ASP A 194 -21.34 2.31 -35.54
C ASP A 194 -22.40 2.72 -34.52
N THR A 195 -21.98 2.78 -33.26
CA THR A 195 -22.76 3.25 -32.12
C THR A 195 -22.04 4.36 -31.37
N ILE A 196 -20.90 4.82 -31.89
CA ILE A 196 -20.00 5.76 -31.21
C ILE A 196 -20.41 7.19 -31.58
N LYS A 197 -21.02 7.89 -30.61
CA LYS A 197 -21.23 9.33 -30.68
C LYS A 197 -19.92 10.03 -30.32
N LEU A 198 -19.26 10.58 -31.34
CA LEU A 198 -18.08 11.43 -31.17
C LEU A 198 -18.55 12.88 -31.11
N GLU A 199 -18.40 13.51 -29.96
CA GLU A 199 -18.64 14.95 -29.77
C GLU A 199 -17.28 15.60 -29.57
N MET A 200 -16.92 16.53 -30.47
CA MET A 200 -15.67 17.28 -30.40
C MET A 200 -15.98 18.67 -29.89
N LEU A 201 -15.44 19.03 -28.72
CA LEU A 201 -15.64 20.35 -28.16
C LEU A 201 -14.65 21.35 -28.79
N SER A 202 -15.12 22.58 -29.04
CA SER A 202 -14.21 23.67 -29.43
C SER A 202 -13.24 24.00 -28.29
N PRO A 203 -12.07 24.61 -28.57
CA PRO A 203 -11.12 25.02 -27.52
C PRO A 203 -11.78 25.84 -26.41
N GLN A 204 -12.70 26.74 -26.76
CA GLN A 204 -13.43 27.55 -25.79
C GLN A 204 -14.40 26.69 -24.94
N GLN A 205 -15.11 25.74 -25.55
CA GLN A 205 -16.00 24.84 -24.81
C GLN A 205 -15.22 23.94 -23.85
N LYS A 206 -14.03 23.45 -24.26
CA LYS A 206 -13.13 22.69 -23.39
C LYS A 206 -12.65 23.54 -22.22
N MET A 207 -12.23 24.78 -22.47
CA MET A 207 -11.81 25.71 -21.42
C MET A 207 -12.92 25.91 -20.38
N THR A 208 -14.14 26.23 -20.83
CA THR A 208 -15.29 26.43 -19.92
C THR A 208 -15.56 25.17 -19.10
N LYS A 209 -15.66 24.01 -19.76
CA LYS A 209 -15.96 22.75 -19.08
C LYS A 209 -14.86 22.33 -18.10
N ALA A 210 -13.59 22.46 -18.48
CA ALA A 210 -12.46 22.19 -17.59
C ALA A 210 -12.47 23.12 -16.37
N THR A 211 -12.75 24.41 -16.58
CA THR A 211 -12.86 25.38 -15.47
C THR A 211 -13.97 25.01 -14.50
N ASP A 212 -15.14 24.62 -15.01
CA ASP A 212 -16.27 24.18 -14.18
C ASP A 212 -15.96 22.89 -13.40
N GLU A 213 -15.30 21.92 -14.05
CA GLU A 213 -14.90 20.67 -13.40
C GLU A 213 -13.84 20.89 -12.31
N VAL A 214 -12.85 21.75 -12.54
CA VAL A 214 -11.84 22.12 -11.54
C VAL A 214 -12.46 22.92 -10.39
N LYS A 215 -13.41 23.80 -10.67
CA LYS A 215 -14.17 24.52 -9.63
C LYS A 215 -14.92 23.56 -8.71
N ASP A 216 -15.58 22.55 -9.29
CA ASP A 216 -16.26 21.49 -8.52
C ASP A 216 -15.25 20.68 -7.68
N LEU A 217 -14.11 20.31 -8.25
CA LEU A 217 -13.04 19.57 -7.56
C LEU A 217 -12.49 20.34 -6.35
N VAL A 218 -12.19 21.63 -6.52
CA VAL A 218 -11.67 22.51 -5.46
C VAL A 218 -12.70 22.65 -4.34
N LYS A 219 -13.97 22.89 -4.70
CA LYS A 219 -15.08 22.96 -3.73
C LYS A 219 -15.26 21.66 -2.94
N GLU A 220 -15.20 20.50 -3.61
CA GLU A 220 -15.31 19.19 -2.97
C GLU A 220 -14.13 18.94 -2.02
N THR A 221 -12.92 19.34 -2.41
CA THR A 221 -11.72 19.23 -1.58
C THR A 221 -11.87 19.98 -0.25
N PHE A 222 -12.32 21.24 -0.28
CA PHE A 222 -12.55 22.01 0.95
C PHE A 222 -13.74 21.48 1.76
N THR A 223 -14.80 21.02 1.08
CA THR A 223 -15.95 20.40 1.78
C THR A 223 -15.52 19.16 2.56
N ARG A 224 -14.71 18.29 1.95
CA ARG A 224 -14.16 17.09 2.62
C ARG A 224 -13.24 17.48 3.77
N PHE A 225 -12.38 18.49 3.55
CA PHE A 225 -11.50 18.99 4.60
C PHE A 225 -12.28 19.42 5.85
N LYS A 226 -13.32 20.24 5.66
CA LYS A 226 -14.15 20.78 6.76
C LYS A 226 -14.95 19.71 7.50
N LYS A 227 -15.21 18.55 6.87
CA LYS A 227 -15.90 17.40 7.50
C LYS A 227 -14.98 16.51 8.32
N ARG A 228 -13.67 16.54 8.06
CA ARG A 228 -12.70 15.79 8.87
C ARG A 228 -12.81 16.25 10.32
N LYS A 229 -12.76 15.32 11.28
CA LYS A 229 -12.91 15.67 12.70
C LYS A 229 -11.56 16.09 13.26
N LYS A 230 -11.57 16.93 14.29
CA LYS A 230 -10.34 17.30 15.02
C LYS A 230 -9.61 16.05 15.50
N MET A 231 -10.30 15.05 16.05
CA MET A 231 -9.68 13.79 16.46
C MET A 231 -8.90 13.08 15.34
N ASP A 232 -9.32 13.20 14.08
CA ASP A 232 -8.59 12.61 12.94
C ASP A 232 -7.30 13.40 12.63
N TRP A 233 -7.27 14.70 12.92
CA TRP A 233 -6.05 15.52 12.85
C TRP A 233 -5.13 15.29 14.04
N PHE A 234 -5.69 14.95 15.20
CA PHE A 234 -4.92 14.54 16.37
C PHE A 234 -4.13 13.25 16.10
N THR A 235 -4.69 12.28 15.38
CA THR A 235 -3.92 11.10 14.94
C THR A 235 -2.70 11.50 14.09
N VAL A 236 -2.83 12.47 13.18
CA VAL A 236 -1.69 12.99 12.39
C VAL A 236 -0.65 13.64 13.29
N TYR A 237 -1.10 14.43 14.28
CA TYR A 237 -0.22 15.07 15.26
C TYR A 237 0.55 14.04 16.11
N MET A 238 -0.11 12.98 16.58
CA MET A 238 0.54 11.88 17.31
C MET A 238 1.50 11.07 16.42
N ASN A 239 1.17 10.93 15.14
CA ASN A 239 2.05 10.25 14.20
C ASN A 239 3.30 11.05 13.88
N ALA A 240 3.25 12.38 13.97
CA ALA A 240 4.46 13.19 13.90
C ALA A 240 5.44 12.94 15.06
N TYR A 241 4.94 12.67 16.27
CA TYR A 241 5.81 12.26 17.38
C TYR A 241 6.37 10.86 17.20
N THR A 242 5.52 9.91 16.81
CA THR A 242 5.86 8.48 16.81
C THR A 242 6.76 8.11 15.63
N GLU A 243 6.56 8.67 14.44
CA GLU A 243 7.36 8.37 13.23
C GLU A 243 8.79 8.90 13.30
N VAL A 244 9.05 9.92 14.13
CA VAL A 244 10.42 10.39 14.41
C VAL A 244 11.24 9.34 15.16
N PHE A 245 10.61 8.36 15.86
CA PHE A 245 11.35 7.24 16.44
C PHE A 245 11.85 6.29 15.34
N ASP A 246 10.96 5.86 14.47
CA ASP A 246 11.22 5.10 13.23
C ASP A 246 9.93 5.06 12.37
N PRO A 247 10.02 4.80 11.04
CA PRO A 247 8.87 4.88 10.12
C PRO A 247 7.78 3.82 10.35
N HIS A 248 8.02 2.82 11.20
CA HIS A 248 7.06 1.75 11.53
C HIS A 248 6.46 1.85 12.93
N THR A 249 6.80 2.90 13.68
CA THR A 249 6.20 3.20 14.98
C THR A 249 5.14 4.29 14.80
N ASN A 250 3.86 3.94 14.99
CA ASN A 250 2.73 4.85 14.75
C ASN A 250 1.62 4.64 15.77
N TYR A 251 0.92 5.72 16.10
CA TYR A 251 -0.35 5.67 16.83
C TYR A 251 -1.50 5.30 15.88
N TYR A 252 -2.30 4.34 16.31
CA TYR A 252 -3.53 3.91 15.66
C TYR A 252 -4.70 4.33 16.52
N SER A 253 -5.60 5.15 15.98
CA SER A 253 -6.89 5.37 16.62
C SER A 253 -7.68 4.04 16.69
N PRO A 254 -8.71 3.94 17.56
CA PRO A 254 -9.58 2.76 17.61
C PRO A 254 -10.05 2.29 16.22
N LYS A 255 -10.45 3.27 15.40
CA LYS A 255 -10.91 3.06 14.03
C LYS A 255 -9.80 2.54 13.12
N ASP A 256 -8.61 3.13 13.19
CA ASP A 256 -7.47 2.72 12.35
C ASP A 256 -6.99 1.31 12.75
N LYS A 257 -7.06 0.97 14.04
CA LYS A 257 -6.70 -0.35 14.57
C LYS A 257 -7.66 -1.42 14.07
N GLU A 258 -8.96 -1.16 14.11
CA GLU A 258 -10.00 -2.04 13.54
C GLU A 258 -9.79 -2.29 12.04
N ASP A 259 -9.49 -1.23 11.28
CA ASP A 259 -9.24 -1.31 9.84
C ASP A 259 -7.95 -2.11 9.55
N PHE A 260 -6.89 -1.92 10.34
CA PHE A 260 -5.66 -2.72 10.26
C PHE A 260 -5.92 -4.21 10.51
N ASP A 261 -6.61 -4.55 11.60
CA ASP A 261 -6.88 -5.95 11.97
C ASP A 261 -7.69 -6.67 10.89
N THR A 262 -8.69 -5.97 10.35
CA THR A 262 -9.52 -6.47 9.25
C THR A 262 -8.68 -6.77 8.00
N GLN A 263 -7.79 -5.85 7.63
CA GLN A 263 -6.89 -6.02 6.48
C GLN A 263 -5.88 -7.16 6.72
N PHE A 264 -5.30 -7.25 7.92
CA PHE A 264 -4.29 -8.25 8.25
C PHE A 264 -4.86 -9.67 8.24
N LYS A 265 -6.11 -9.86 8.69
CA LYS A 265 -6.82 -11.16 8.62
C LYS A 265 -7.21 -11.57 7.19
N GLY A 266 -7.11 -10.67 6.20
CA GLY A 266 -7.46 -10.95 4.80
C GLY A 266 -8.96 -11.15 4.56
N LYS A 267 -9.81 -10.74 5.50
CA LYS A 267 -11.25 -10.99 5.52
C LYS A 267 -11.99 -9.73 5.93
N VAL A 268 -12.94 -9.30 5.10
CA VAL A 268 -13.83 -8.19 5.43
C VAL A 268 -15.24 -8.72 5.60
N ILE A 269 -15.92 -8.37 6.69
CA ILE A 269 -17.35 -8.65 6.83
C ILE A 269 -18.14 -7.50 6.20
N GLY A 270 -18.92 -7.81 5.17
CA GLY A 270 -19.70 -6.80 4.48
C GLY A 270 -20.36 -7.33 3.22
N ILE A 271 -20.54 -6.45 2.24
CA ILE A 271 -21.24 -6.77 0.99
C ILE A 271 -20.28 -6.99 -0.21
N GLY A 272 -18.99 -6.71 -0.03
CA GLY A 272 -17.95 -6.80 -1.07
C GLY A 272 -18.17 -5.84 -2.23
N ALA A 273 -18.25 -4.55 -1.93
CA ALA A 273 -18.34 -3.48 -2.93
C ALA A 273 -17.37 -2.36 -2.56
N ILE A 274 -16.69 -1.80 -3.56
CA ILE A 274 -15.92 -0.56 -3.39
C ILE A 274 -16.91 0.61 -3.36
N ILE A 275 -16.76 1.52 -2.40
CA ILE A 275 -17.57 2.74 -2.32
C ILE A 275 -16.72 3.90 -2.83
N GLN A 276 -17.26 4.65 -3.78
CA GLN A 276 -16.60 5.81 -4.38
C GLN A 276 -17.37 7.08 -4.04
N GLU A 277 -16.66 8.14 -3.71
CA GLU A 277 -17.24 9.47 -3.51
C GLU A 277 -17.01 10.33 -4.76
N LYS A 278 -18.06 10.98 -5.25
CA LYS A 278 -18.00 11.90 -6.39
C LYS A 278 -19.04 13.01 -6.26
N LYS A 279 -18.59 14.27 -6.28
CA LYS A 279 -19.43 15.46 -6.12
C LYS A 279 -20.33 15.35 -4.89
N GLY A 280 -19.76 14.90 -3.77
CA GLY A 280 -20.47 14.69 -2.48
C GLY A 280 -21.54 13.59 -2.50
N ASN A 281 -21.56 12.74 -3.53
CA ASN A 281 -22.46 11.60 -3.61
C ASN A 281 -21.65 10.30 -3.58
N LEU A 282 -22.25 9.25 -3.03
CA LEU A 282 -21.63 7.93 -2.95
C LEU A 282 -22.12 7.04 -4.09
N PHE A 283 -21.21 6.32 -4.70
CA PHE A 283 -21.46 5.40 -5.80
C PHE A 283 -20.84 4.02 -5.51
N LEU A 284 -21.49 2.98 -6.02
CA LEU A 284 -20.88 1.66 -6.07
C LEU A 284 -19.80 1.64 -7.16
N GLY A 285 -18.57 1.35 -6.77
CA GLY A 285 -17.47 1.01 -7.67
C GLY A 285 -17.53 -0.47 -8.08
N ALA A 286 -16.36 -1.05 -8.32
CA ALA A 286 -16.26 -2.47 -8.65
C ALA A 286 -16.81 -3.35 -7.53
N LEU A 287 -17.57 -4.37 -7.92
CA LEU A 287 -18.12 -5.38 -7.01
C LEU A 287 -17.16 -6.55 -6.92
N THR A 288 -16.87 -6.99 -5.70
CA THR A 288 -16.05 -8.18 -5.46
C THR A 288 -16.81 -9.39 -5.96
N ILE A 289 -16.22 -10.06 -6.95
CA ILE A 289 -16.87 -11.20 -7.61
C ILE A 289 -17.09 -12.32 -6.59
N GLY A 290 -18.33 -12.80 -6.47
CA GLY A 290 -18.75 -13.80 -5.48
C GLY A 290 -19.21 -13.24 -4.12
N ALA A 291 -19.10 -11.93 -3.88
CA ALA A 291 -19.59 -11.31 -2.65
C ALA A 291 -21.11 -10.99 -2.71
N PRO A 292 -21.77 -10.68 -1.57
CA PRO A 292 -23.22 -10.43 -1.53
C PRO A 292 -23.75 -9.41 -2.54
N ALA A 293 -23.05 -8.29 -2.74
CA ALA A 293 -23.45 -7.26 -3.70
C ALA A 293 -23.43 -7.80 -5.14
N TRP A 294 -22.39 -8.53 -5.52
CA TRP A 294 -22.29 -9.17 -6.83
C TRP A 294 -23.33 -10.29 -7.02
N LYS A 295 -23.48 -11.17 -6.02
CA LYS A 295 -24.46 -12.27 -5.99
C LYS A 295 -25.90 -11.78 -6.15
N SER A 296 -26.21 -10.59 -5.63
CA SER A 296 -27.56 -10.01 -5.71
C SER A 296 -28.04 -9.84 -7.16
N LYS A 297 -27.11 -9.60 -8.11
CA LYS A 297 -27.38 -9.18 -9.50
C LYS A 297 -28.26 -7.93 -9.63
N LYS A 298 -28.63 -7.31 -8.51
CA LYS A 298 -29.48 -6.12 -8.40
C LYS A 298 -28.66 -4.87 -8.20
N LEU A 299 -27.34 -4.97 -8.01
CA LEU A 299 -26.43 -3.86 -7.86
C LEU A 299 -25.39 -3.89 -8.99
N SER A 300 -25.00 -2.70 -9.44
CA SER A 300 -24.05 -2.52 -10.53
C SER A 300 -23.11 -1.36 -10.26
N GLU A 301 -21.92 -1.41 -10.86
CA GLU A 301 -20.99 -0.29 -10.83
C GLU A 301 -21.62 0.98 -11.43
N GLY A 302 -21.49 2.08 -10.70
CA GLY A 302 -22.06 3.39 -11.00
C GLY A 302 -23.45 3.64 -10.40
N ASP A 303 -24.04 2.70 -9.67
CA ASP A 303 -25.27 2.95 -8.90
C ASP A 303 -24.98 3.96 -7.79
N LYS A 304 -25.87 4.95 -7.62
CA LYS A 304 -25.75 5.98 -6.58
C LYS A 304 -26.40 5.52 -5.28
N ILE A 305 -25.66 5.53 -4.17
CA ILE A 305 -26.17 5.16 -2.85
C ILE A 305 -26.85 6.39 -2.23
N LEU A 306 -28.13 6.24 -1.88
CA LEU A 306 -28.93 7.31 -1.29
C LEU A 306 -29.11 7.14 0.22
N LYS A 307 -29.40 5.90 0.65
CA LYS A 307 -29.60 5.57 2.06
C LYS A 307 -29.00 4.22 2.41
N VAL A 308 -28.60 4.08 3.67
CA VAL A 308 -28.13 2.83 4.26
C VAL A 308 -28.98 2.54 5.49
N ARG A 309 -29.65 1.40 5.50
CA ARG A 309 -30.30 0.83 6.68
C ARG A 309 -29.38 -0.25 7.22
N SER A 310 -28.62 0.07 8.28
CA SER A 310 -27.60 -0.83 8.82
C SER A 310 -28.19 -2.01 9.59
N LYS A 311 -29.31 -1.79 10.30
CA LYS A 311 -30.05 -2.82 11.03
C LYS A 311 -31.52 -2.83 10.60
N PRO A 312 -32.18 -4.00 10.59
CA PRO A 312 -33.53 -4.13 10.01
C PRO A 312 -34.63 -3.34 10.74
N LYS A 313 -34.41 -2.96 12.01
CA LYS A 313 -35.36 -2.19 12.83
C LYS A 313 -34.99 -0.71 12.98
N GLU A 314 -33.91 -0.25 12.34
CA GLU A 314 -33.48 1.15 12.37
C GLU A 314 -33.95 1.88 11.11
N ASP A 315 -34.12 3.19 11.22
CA ASP A 315 -34.39 4.02 10.06
C ASP A 315 -33.21 4.04 9.10
N ALA A 316 -33.51 4.15 7.81
CA ALA A 316 -32.48 4.26 6.79
C ALA A 316 -31.81 5.63 6.88
N VAL A 317 -30.50 5.65 7.14
CA VAL A 317 -29.69 6.87 7.22
C VAL A 317 -29.44 7.40 5.82
N ASN A 318 -29.72 8.69 5.59
CA ASN A 318 -29.35 9.36 4.34
C ASN A 318 -27.84 9.56 4.31
N VAL A 319 -27.18 9.04 3.26
CA VAL A 319 -25.72 9.10 3.10
C VAL A 319 -25.29 10.12 2.04
N VAL A 320 -26.21 10.92 1.49
CA VAL A 320 -25.87 12.00 0.57
C VAL A 320 -25.10 13.08 1.32
N GLY A 321 -23.90 13.39 0.83
CA GLY A 321 -22.97 14.29 1.51
C GLY A 321 -22.18 13.64 2.66
N MET A 322 -22.36 12.35 2.94
CA MET A 322 -21.53 11.63 3.90
C MET A 322 -20.16 11.29 3.28
N LEU A 323 -19.11 11.24 4.10
CA LEU A 323 -17.81 10.74 3.64
C LEU A 323 -17.89 9.23 3.39
N SER A 324 -17.12 8.75 2.41
CA SER A 324 -17.13 7.33 2.03
C SER A 324 -16.81 6.37 3.18
N ASP A 325 -15.90 6.73 4.09
CA ASP A 325 -15.49 5.92 5.24
C ASP A 325 -16.58 5.79 6.31
N GLU A 326 -17.32 6.88 6.57
CA GLU A 326 -18.50 6.86 7.45
C GLU A 326 -19.61 5.97 6.87
N ALA A 327 -19.87 6.08 5.57
CA ALA A 327 -20.85 5.23 4.91
C ALA A 327 -20.44 3.75 4.89
N VAL A 328 -19.15 3.46 4.68
CA VAL A 328 -18.61 2.09 4.78
C VAL A 328 -18.89 1.49 6.15
N ARG A 329 -18.77 2.27 7.24
CA ARG A 329 -19.06 1.80 8.61
C ARG A 329 -20.54 1.48 8.82
N LEU A 330 -21.46 2.22 8.18
CA LEU A 330 -22.89 1.88 8.19
C LEU A 330 -23.18 0.58 7.40
N ILE A 331 -22.45 0.35 6.31
CA ILE A 331 -22.63 -0.81 5.43
C ILE A 331 -22.05 -2.08 6.04
N ARG A 332 -20.88 -1.96 6.69
CA ARG A 332 -20.27 -3.04 7.48
C ARG A 332 -21.12 -3.35 8.73
N GLY A 333 -20.78 -4.44 9.40
CA GLY A 333 -21.50 -4.94 10.57
C GLY A 333 -21.25 -6.43 10.79
N GLU A 334 -22.00 -7.03 11.71
CA GLU A 334 -21.83 -8.43 12.07
C GLU A 334 -22.19 -9.40 10.93
N LYS A 335 -21.47 -10.51 10.84
CA LYS A 335 -21.72 -11.57 9.85
C LYS A 335 -23.12 -12.16 10.03
N GLY A 336 -23.82 -12.40 8.92
CA GLY A 336 -25.17 -12.95 8.92
C GLY A 336 -26.28 -11.92 9.17
N THR A 337 -25.95 -10.68 9.51
CA THR A 337 -26.95 -9.61 9.68
C THR A 337 -27.33 -8.96 8.34
N PRO A 338 -28.59 -8.54 8.16
CA PRO A 338 -29.00 -7.87 6.94
C PRO A 338 -28.59 -6.39 6.92
N VAL A 339 -28.26 -5.89 5.74
CA VAL A 339 -28.10 -4.47 5.41
C VAL A 339 -28.92 -4.15 4.18
N THR A 340 -29.64 -3.02 4.18
CA THR A 340 -30.40 -2.56 3.01
C THR A 340 -29.78 -1.29 2.46
N LEU A 341 -29.44 -1.31 1.17
CA LEU A 341 -29.06 -0.12 0.43
C LEU A 341 -30.25 0.38 -0.40
N THR A 342 -30.57 1.66 -0.26
CA THR A 342 -31.45 2.37 -1.21
C THR A 342 -30.54 3.01 -2.26
N VAL A 343 -30.62 2.53 -3.51
CA VAL A 343 -29.76 3.00 -4.60
C VAL A 343 -30.57 3.57 -5.76
N GLN A 344 -30.05 4.61 -6.39
CA GLN A 344 -30.52 5.13 -7.67
C GLN A 344 -29.69 4.53 -8.81
N LYS A 345 -30.38 3.91 -9.75
CA LYS A 345 -29.83 3.32 -10.97
C LYS A 345 -29.46 4.37 -12.01
N LYS A 346 -28.70 3.94 -13.03
CA LYS A 346 -28.35 4.79 -14.18
C LYS A 346 -29.57 5.31 -14.94
N ASP A 347 -30.64 4.52 -15.02
CA ASP A 347 -31.94 4.89 -15.60
C ASP A 347 -32.82 5.74 -14.66
N LYS A 348 -32.26 6.19 -13.52
CA LYS A 348 -32.89 7.01 -12.48
C LYS A 348 -33.93 6.30 -11.61
N THR A 349 -34.20 5.01 -11.85
CA THR A 349 -35.05 4.23 -10.93
C THR A 349 -34.38 4.10 -9.56
N ILE A 350 -35.20 4.06 -8.50
CA ILE A 350 -34.72 3.85 -7.13
C ILE A 350 -35.18 2.49 -6.68
N ILE A 351 -34.25 1.68 -6.17
CA ILE A 351 -34.54 0.35 -5.65
C ILE A 351 -33.93 0.19 -4.26
N GLU A 352 -34.56 -0.65 -3.44
CA GLU A 352 -33.95 -1.17 -2.21
C GLU A 352 -33.40 -2.56 -2.46
N VAL A 353 -32.16 -2.79 -2.01
CA VAL A 353 -31.51 -4.09 -2.08
C VAL A 353 -31.04 -4.47 -0.69
N THR A 354 -31.70 -5.47 -0.11
CA THR A 354 -31.28 -6.11 1.13
C THR A 354 -30.31 -7.23 0.83
N MET A 355 -29.18 -7.24 1.52
CA MET A 355 -28.14 -8.25 1.45
C MET A 355 -27.81 -8.75 2.84
N ILE A 356 -27.38 -10.00 2.94
CA ILE A 356 -26.81 -10.53 4.17
C ILE A 356 -25.31 -10.27 4.15
N ARG A 357 -24.78 -9.68 5.23
CA ARG A 357 -23.34 -9.47 5.37
C ARG A 357 -22.65 -10.83 5.45
N GLU A 358 -21.70 -11.05 4.55
CA GLU A 358 -20.89 -12.26 4.53
C GLU A 358 -19.44 -11.90 4.79
N GLU A 359 -18.68 -12.91 5.16
CA GLU A 359 -17.23 -12.84 5.15
C GLU A 359 -16.78 -12.88 3.69
N VAL A 360 -16.20 -11.78 3.23
CA VAL A 360 -15.65 -11.65 1.90
C VAL A 360 -14.15 -11.85 2.00
N ALA A 361 -13.70 -13.02 1.56
CA ALA A 361 -12.28 -13.31 1.44
C ALA A 361 -11.66 -12.34 0.43
N ILE A 362 -10.57 -11.70 0.83
CA ILE A 362 -9.69 -11.02 -0.10
C ILE A 362 -8.85 -12.12 -0.75
N GLU A 363 -9.43 -12.83 -1.73
CA GLU A 363 -8.81 -13.99 -2.41
C GLU A 363 -7.39 -13.70 -2.92
N ASP A 364 -7.09 -12.43 -3.21
CA ASP A 364 -5.77 -11.95 -3.62
C ASP A 364 -4.74 -11.96 -2.48
N THR A 365 -5.09 -12.41 -1.28
CA THR A 365 -4.19 -12.55 -0.11
C THR A 365 -3.56 -13.93 -0.02
N PHE A 366 -4.25 -14.96 -0.53
CA PHE A 366 -3.86 -16.35 -0.29
C PHE A 366 -2.94 -16.90 -1.39
N ALA A 367 -2.13 -17.90 -1.03
CA ALA A 367 -1.26 -18.54 -2.01
C ALA A 367 -2.07 -19.29 -3.07
N ARG A 368 -1.61 -19.20 -4.31
CA ARG A 368 -2.18 -19.90 -5.47
C ARG A 368 -1.06 -20.34 -6.39
N SER A 369 -1.27 -21.42 -7.14
CA SER A 369 -0.25 -21.94 -8.03
C SER A 369 -0.78 -22.35 -9.40
N ILE A 370 0.13 -22.46 -10.37
CA ILE A 370 -0.17 -22.87 -11.74
C ILE A 370 1.01 -23.62 -12.35
N ILE A 371 0.72 -24.50 -13.31
CA ILE A 371 1.75 -25.22 -14.04
C ILE A 371 2.21 -24.36 -15.22
N VAL A 372 3.52 -24.20 -15.34
CA VAL A 372 4.17 -23.58 -16.50
C VAL A 372 4.78 -24.69 -17.35
N ASN A 373 4.29 -24.81 -18.59
CA ASN A 373 4.79 -25.78 -19.56
C ASN A 373 5.88 -25.10 -20.39
N SER A 374 7.11 -25.57 -20.23
CA SER A 374 8.25 -25.08 -20.98
C SER A 374 8.22 -25.62 -22.42
N PRO A 375 8.74 -24.87 -23.41
CA PRO A 375 8.83 -25.34 -24.80
C PRO A 375 9.56 -26.68 -24.98
N ASN A 376 10.45 -27.03 -24.06
CA ASN A 376 11.21 -28.29 -24.07
C ASN A 376 10.44 -29.50 -23.49
N GLY A 377 9.15 -29.34 -23.18
CA GLY A 377 8.29 -30.41 -22.65
C GLY A 377 8.33 -30.57 -21.13
N LYS A 378 9.21 -29.84 -20.43
CA LYS A 378 9.29 -29.86 -18.97
C LYS A 378 8.17 -29.03 -18.33
N LYS A 379 7.79 -29.41 -17.11
CA LYS A 379 6.79 -28.71 -16.31
C LYS A 379 7.43 -28.07 -15.09
N TYR A 380 7.09 -26.82 -14.82
CA TYR A 380 7.52 -26.11 -13.62
C TYR A 380 6.28 -25.62 -12.84
N GLY A 381 6.40 -25.54 -11.53
CA GLY A 381 5.39 -24.92 -10.68
C GLY A 381 5.68 -23.44 -10.48
N PHE A 382 4.68 -22.60 -10.72
CA PHE A 382 4.71 -21.20 -10.28
C PHE A 382 3.76 -21.06 -9.10
N ILE A 383 4.27 -20.57 -7.97
CA ILE A 383 3.50 -20.32 -6.75
C ILE A 383 3.58 -18.82 -6.46
N ASN A 384 2.43 -18.15 -6.43
CA ASN A 384 2.33 -16.76 -6.00
C ASN A 384 1.95 -16.72 -4.51
N LEU A 385 2.75 -16.06 -3.69
CA LEU A 385 2.45 -15.80 -2.28
C LEU A 385 2.28 -14.29 -2.06
N PRO A 386 1.05 -13.78 -2.00
CA PRO A 386 0.80 -12.35 -1.84
C PRO A 386 1.14 -11.80 -0.45
N SER A 387 0.96 -12.59 0.61
CA SER A 387 1.16 -12.18 2.01
C SER A 387 1.55 -13.37 2.88
N PHE A 388 2.32 -13.13 3.95
CA PHE A 388 2.56 -14.12 5.02
C PHE A 388 1.42 -14.08 6.04
N ASN A 389 0.20 -14.33 5.59
CA ASN A 389 -1.00 -14.29 6.42
C ASN A 389 -1.00 -15.40 7.48
N ALA A 390 -1.52 -15.09 8.67
CA ALA A 390 -1.72 -16.05 9.74
C ALA A 390 -2.97 -15.68 10.56
N ASP A 391 -3.75 -16.68 10.95
CA ASP A 391 -4.83 -16.55 11.92
C ASP A 391 -4.32 -16.95 13.30
N PHE A 392 -3.99 -15.96 14.14
CA PHE A 392 -3.45 -16.20 15.48
C PHE A 392 -4.54 -16.54 16.51
N GLU A 393 -5.81 -16.33 16.18
CA GLU A 393 -6.94 -16.53 17.09
C GLU A 393 -7.58 -17.91 16.90
N ASP A 394 -7.59 -18.43 15.67
CA ASP A 394 -8.06 -19.78 15.36
C ASP A 394 -6.88 -20.68 14.95
N GLU A 395 -6.59 -21.68 15.77
CA GLU A 395 -5.56 -22.65 15.46
C GLU A 395 -5.88 -23.56 14.25
N LYS A 396 -7.13 -23.58 13.77
CA LYS A 396 -7.55 -24.22 12.51
C LYS A 396 -7.72 -23.19 11.39
N GLY A 397 -7.39 -21.93 11.67
CA GLY A 397 -7.43 -20.83 10.73
C GLY A 397 -6.42 -21.05 9.59
N ARG A 398 -6.67 -20.35 8.49
CA ARG A 398 -5.92 -20.52 7.24
C ARG A 398 -4.62 -19.71 7.28
N ASN A 399 -3.48 -20.38 7.11
CA ASN A 399 -2.15 -19.79 7.19
C ASN A 399 -1.38 -19.94 5.87
N ALA A 400 -0.43 -19.04 5.63
CA ALA A 400 0.38 -19.03 4.41
C ALA A 400 1.16 -20.34 4.19
N SER A 401 1.75 -20.89 5.24
CA SER A 401 2.53 -22.14 5.18
C SER A 401 1.69 -23.35 4.76
N ASP A 402 0.47 -23.48 5.29
CA ASP A 402 -0.48 -24.54 4.91
C ASP A 402 -0.93 -24.39 3.45
N ASP A 403 -1.21 -23.15 3.00
CA ASP A 403 -1.55 -22.88 1.61
C ASP A 403 -0.40 -23.27 0.68
N ILE A 404 0.84 -22.83 0.95
CA ILE A 404 2.02 -23.18 0.14
C ILE A 404 2.24 -24.70 0.13
N LYS A 405 2.12 -25.36 1.29
CA LYS A 405 2.25 -26.82 1.38
C LYS A 405 1.25 -27.53 0.47
N ASN A 406 -0.01 -27.10 0.49
CA ASN A 406 -1.07 -27.66 -0.36
C ASN A 406 -0.78 -27.41 -1.85
N GLU A 407 -0.33 -26.21 -2.22
CA GLU A 407 0.05 -25.89 -3.59
C GLU A 407 1.24 -26.73 -4.07
N ILE A 408 2.27 -26.93 -3.24
CA ILE A 408 3.41 -27.80 -3.56
C ILE A 408 2.93 -29.25 -3.79
N VAL A 409 2.06 -29.79 -2.94
CA VAL A 409 1.55 -31.16 -3.09
C VAL A 409 0.78 -31.32 -4.40
N LYS A 410 -0.07 -30.35 -4.75
CA LYS A 410 -0.81 -30.33 -6.04
C LYS A 410 0.17 -30.32 -7.22
N LEU A 411 1.16 -29.44 -7.19
CA LEU A 411 2.17 -29.33 -8.25
C LEU A 411 3.00 -30.60 -8.40
N LYS A 412 3.46 -31.19 -7.29
CA LYS A 412 4.24 -32.44 -7.30
C LYS A 412 3.50 -33.58 -8.01
N ALA A 413 2.20 -33.70 -7.78
CA ALA A 413 1.36 -34.70 -8.44
C ALA A 413 1.31 -34.53 -9.98
N GLN A 414 1.72 -33.37 -10.52
CA GLN A 414 1.75 -33.08 -11.96
C GLN A 414 3.12 -33.33 -12.60
N GLY A 415 4.10 -33.82 -11.84
CA GLY A 415 5.45 -34.14 -12.33
C GLY A 415 6.28 -32.91 -12.66
N ILE A 416 6.17 -31.84 -11.86
CA ILE A 416 7.03 -30.65 -12.02
C ILE A 416 8.50 -30.97 -11.72
N GLU A 417 9.41 -30.24 -12.35
CA GLU A 417 10.87 -30.38 -12.18
C GLU A 417 11.50 -29.24 -11.36
N GLY A 418 10.75 -28.17 -11.06
CA GLY A 418 11.23 -26.99 -10.35
C GLY A 418 10.07 -26.11 -9.87
N ILE A 419 10.32 -25.32 -8.83
CA ILE A 419 9.37 -24.34 -8.30
C ILE A 419 9.94 -22.92 -8.42
N VAL A 420 9.12 -22.02 -8.97
CA VAL A 420 9.31 -20.57 -8.85
C VAL A 420 8.31 -20.05 -7.82
N LEU A 421 8.81 -19.49 -6.73
CA LEU A 421 8.03 -18.84 -5.67
C LEU A 421 8.10 -17.34 -5.87
N ASP A 422 6.95 -16.71 -6.12
CA ASP A 422 6.85 -15.27 -6.34
C ASP A 422 6.50 -14.54 -5.04
N LEU A 423 7.44 -13.71 -4.58
CA LEU A 423 7.31 -12.81 -3.43
C LEU A 423 7.32 -11.33 -3.85
N ARG A 424 7.22 -11.02 -5.16
CA ARG A 424 7.15 -9.63 -5.63
C ARG A 424 5.91 -8.95 -5.06
N ASN A 425 6.08 -7.73 -4.57
CA ASN A 425 5.03 -6.93 -3.92
C ASN A 425 4.47 -7.53 -2.61
N ASN A 426 5.14 -8.53 -2.04
CA ASN A 426 4.77 -9.09 -0.75
C ASN A 426 5.46 -8.32 0.39
N GLY A 427 4.72 -7.45 1.07
CA GLY A 427 5.19 -6.64 2.20
C GLY A 427 5.48 -7.41 3.49
N GLY A 428 5.33 -8.74 3.48
CA GLY A 428 5.62 -9.63 4.60
C GLY A 428 4.36 -10.07 5.35
N GLY A 429 4.48 -10.22 6.67
CA GLY A 429 3.43 -10.73 7.54
C GLY A 429 4.03 -11.44 8.74
N SER A 430 3.49 -12.62 9.08
CA SER A 430 3.91 -13.36 10.26
C SER A 430 5.34 -13.91 10.17
N LEU A 431 6.14 -13.67 11.21
CA LEU A 431 7.49 -14.20 11.36
C LEU A 431 7.51 -15.73 11.57
N THR A 432 6.44 -16.32 12.10
CA THR A 432 6.35 -17.77 12.31
C THR A 432 6.14 -18.51 10.99
N GLU A 433 5.36 -17.93 10.09
CA GLU A 433 5.09 -18.51 8.77
C GLU A 433 6.36 -18.63 7.93
N VAL A 434 7.35 -17.75 8.13
CA VAL A 434 8.66 -17.85 7.46
C VAL A 434 9.35 -19.17 7.78
N GLY A 435 9.41 -19.54 9.06
CA GLY A 435 10.05 -20.78 9.50
C GLY A 435 9.32 -22.00 8.98
N ASP A 436 7.98 -21.99 9.05
CA ASP A 436 7.16 -23.11 8.57
C ASP A 436 7.26 -23.27 7.04
N ILE A 437 7.24 -22.18 6.27
CA ILE A 437 7.47 -22.21 4.81
C ILE A 437 8.89 -22.69 4.48
N MET A 438 9.91 -22.24 5.22
CA MET A 438 11.28 -22.72 5.03
C MET A 438 11.41 -24.24 5.21
N GLY A 439 10.70 -24.80 6.20
CA GLY A 439 10.63 -26.25 6.44
C GLY A 439 10.03 -27.05 5.28
N LEU A 440 9.24 -26.42 4.39
CA LEU A 440 8.72 -27.10 3.20
C LEU A 440 9.81 -27.37 2.16
N PHE A 441 10.92 -26.61 2.19
CA PHE A 441 11.97 -26.69 1.17
C PHE A 441 13.27 -27.32 1.68
N MET A 442 13.54 -27.30 2.98
CA MET A 442 14.78 -27.82 3.55
C MET A 442 14.64 -28.27 5.01
N ASN A 443 15.60 -29.07 5.47
CA ASN A 443 15.64 -29.59 6.84
C ASN A 443 15.71 -28.46 7.87
N ALA A 444 15.52 -28.81 9.15
CA ALA A 444 15.60 -27.86 10.26
C ALA A 444 16.95 -27.12 10.32
N GLY A 445 16.87 -25.80 10.55
CA GLY A 445 17.99 -24.89 10.70
C GLY A 445 17.52 -23.52 11.20
N PRO A 446 18.44 -22.66 11.65
CA PRO A 446 18.11 -21.25 11.89
C PRO A 446 17.65 -20.57 10.61
N TYR A 447 16.67 -19.68 10.71
CA TYR A 447 16.19 -18.87 9.56
C TYR A 447 16.33 -17.37 9.81
N VAL A 448 16.37 -16.94 11.07
CA VAL A 448 16.51 -15.54 11.45
C VAL A 448 17.06 -15.42 12.87
N GLN A 449 17.75 -14.32 13.13
CA GLN A 449 18.11 -13.87 14.47
C GLN A 449 17.38 -12.57 14.77
N VAL A 450 16.79 -12.43 15.96
CA VAL A 450 16.17 -11.19 16.44
C VAL A 450 16.96 -10.65 17.64
N LYS A 451 17.19 -9.33 17.68
CA LYS A 451 17.80 -8.62 18.79
C LYS A 451 16.76 -7.68 19.39
N ASP A 452 16.52 -7.75 20.69
CA ASP A 452 15.66 -6.79 21.40
C ASP A 452 16.43 -5.51 21.81
N GLY A 453 15.72 -4.53 22.38
CA GLY A 453 16.30 -3.27 22.85
C GLY A 453 17.30 -3.42 24.01
N ASN A 454 17.29 -4.56 24.70
CA ASN A 454 18.28 -4.89 25.76
C ASN A 454 19.53 -5.59 25.20
N GLY A 455 19.60 -5.77 23.88
CA GLY A 455 20.72 -6.44 23.21
C GLY A 455 20.65 -7.96 23.25
N LYS A 456 19.57 -8.57 23.78
CA LYS A 456 19.42 -10.03 23.81
C LYS A 456 19.13 -10.54 22.40
N ILE A 457 19.97 -11.47 21.95
CA ILE A 457 19.82 -12.12 20.64
C ILE A 457 19.11 -13.46 20.83
N GLN A 458 18.06 -13.69 20.05
CA GLN A 458 17.38 -14.98 19.92
C GLN A 458 17.49 -15.47 18.49
N THR A 459 17.91 -16.73 18.32
CA THR A 459 17.91 -17.39 17.01
C THR A 459 16.63 -18.22 16.89
N LEU A 460 15.83 -17.95 15.86
CA LEU A 460 14.64 -18.73 15.55
C LEU A 460 14.99 -19.81 14.52
N LYS A 461 14.43 -21.01 14.73
CA LYS A 461 14.65 -22.20 13.90
C LYS A 461 13.31 -22.75 13.44
N ASN A 462 13.26 -23.31 12.24
CA ASN A 462 12.08 -24.02 11.77
C ASN A 462 11.92 -25.38 12.48
N LYS A 463 10.72 -25.94 12.39
CA LYS A 463 10.39 -27.26 12.95
C LYS A 463 11.18 -28.36 12.25
N GLN A 464 11.45 -29.44 12.99
CA GLN A 464 12.06 -30.64 12.43
C GLN A 464 11.01 -31.46 11.67
N GLU A 465 10.96 -31.23 10.37
CA GLU A 465 10.06 -31.93 9.44
C GLU A 465 10.83 -32.32 8.16
N THR A 466 10.34 -33.35 7.47
CA THR A 466 10.88 -33.73 6.16
C THR A 466 10.41 -32.70 5.11
N PRO A 467 11.33 -32.15 4.29
CA PRO A 467 10.96 -31.20 3.26
C PRO A 467 9.94 -31.77 2.27
N VAL A 468 8.93 -30.97 1.94
CA VAL A 468 7.92 -31.34 0.94
C VAL A 468 8.51 -31.24 -0.47
N TRP A 469 9.42 -30.30 -0.72
CA TRP A 469 10.10 -30.12 -2.01
C TRP A 469 11.62 -29.96 -1.85
N THR A 470 12.38 -30.86 -2.46
CA THR A 470 13.86 -30.83 -2.46
C THR A 470 14.47 -30.46 -3.82
N GLY A 471 13.65 -30.29 -4.86
CA GLY A 471 14.10 -29.90 -6.20
C GLY A 471 14.51 -28.43 -6.32
N PRO A 472 14.89 -27.97 -7.53
CA PRO A 472 15.22 -26.58 -7.84
C PRO A 472 14.16 -25.59 -7.33
N LEU A 473 14.64 -24.48 -6.77
CA LEU A 473 13.84 -23.39 -6.23
C LEU A 473 14.41 -22.05 -6.70
N VAL A 474 13.58 -21.26 -7.36
CA VAL A 474 13.82 -19.83 -7.64
C VAL A 474 12.83 -19.02 -6.83
N ILE A 475 13.29 -17.95 -6.19
CA ILE A 475 12.44 -16.99 -5.48
C ILE A 475 12.50 -15.67 -6.24
N MET A 476 11.35 -15.17 -6.67
CA MET A 476 11.25 -13.86 -7.31
C MET A 476 10.96 -12.80 -6.25
N GLN A 477 11.68 -11.67 -6.30
CA GLN A 477 11.47 -10.53 -5.39
C GLN A 477 11.50 -9.20 -6.14
N ASN A 478 11.04 -8.14 -5.50
CA ASN A 478 11.26 -6.77 -5.95
C ASN A 478 11.47 -5.79 -4.79
N GLU A 479 11.64 -4.50 -5.09
CA GLU A 479 11.81 -3.46 -4.07
C GLU A 479 10.58 -3.28 -3.14
N LEU A 480 9.44 -3.94 -3.43
CA LEU A 480 8.28 -3.99 -2.54
C LEU A 480 8.18 -5.30 -1.74
N SER A 481 9.10 -6.25 -1.96
CA SER A 481 9.27 -7.42 -1.10
C SER A 481 9.89 -6.98 0.23
N ALA A 482 9.18 -7.13 1.34
CA ALA A 482 9.60 -6.61 2.64
C ALA A 482 9.45 -7.64 3.78
N SER A 483 10.16 -7.41 4.89
CA SER A 483 9.98 -8.13 6.15
C SER A 483 10.07 -9.66 6.00
N ALA A 484 9.00 -10.41 6.29
CA ALA A 484 8.95 -11.87 6.17
C ALA A 484 9.43 -12.40 4.80
N SER A 485 9.13 -11.69 3.70
CA SER A 485 9.62 -12.00 2.36
C SER A 485 11.16 -11.98 2.29
N GLU A 486 11.76 -10.95 2.89
CA GLU A 486 13.21 -10.74 2.93
C GLU A 486 13.89 -11.77 3.85
N ILE A 487 13.24 -12.16 4.93
CA ILE A 487 13.75 -13.22 5.82
C ILE A 487 13.77 -14.55 5.09
N LEU A 488 12.69 -14.92 4.39
CA LEU A 488 12.63 -16.17 3.62
C LEU A 488 13.66 -16.18 2.48
N ALA A 489 13.70 -15.12 1.68
CA ALA A 489 14.66 -14.98 0.58
C ALA A 489 16.11 -15.00 1.08
N GLY A 490 16.42 -14.22 2.12
CA GLY A 490 17.74 -14.17 2.74
C GLY A 490 18.18 -15.51 3.31
N ALA A 491 17.30 -16.22 4.02
CA ALA A 491 17.61 -17.56 4.55
C ALA A 491 17.90 -18.55 3.41
N MET A 492 17.03 -18.61 2.39
CA MET A 492 17.22 -19.52 1.26
C MET A 492 18.50 -19.23 0.48
N GLN A 493 18.88 -17.96 0.36
CA GLN A 493 20.14 -17.52 -0.22
C GLN A 493 21.36 -17.88 0.66
N ASP A 494 21.29 -17.65 1.96
CA ASP A 494 22.38 -17.95 2.90
C ASP A 494 22.73 -19.44 2.91
N TYR A 495 21.71 -20.30 2.93
CA TYR A 495 21.87 -21.74 2.78
C TYR A 495 22.26 -22.16 1.36
N GLY A 496 22.12 -21.29 0.34
CA GLY A 496 22.25 -21.68 -1.05
C GLY A 496 21.20 -22.70 -1.51
N ARG A 497 20.02 -22.71 -0.87
CA ARG A 497 18.90 -23.64 -1.15
C ARG A 497 18.08 -23.20 -2.36
N GLY A 498 17.95 -21.90 -2.60
CA GLY A 498 17.29 -21.33 -3.76
C GLY A 498 18.08 -20.16 -4.36
N ILE A 499 17.72 -19.77 -5.59
CA ILE A 499 18.27 -18.58 -6.27
C ILE A 499 17.26 -17.43 -6.14
N ILE A 500 17.75 -16.24 -5.77
CA ILE A 500 16.93 -15.03 -5.68
C ILE A 500 17.05 -14.23 -6.99
N VAL A 501 15.93 -13.94 -7.64
CA VAL A 501 15.84 -13.25 -8.95
C VAL A 501 14.87 -12.06 -8.85
N GLY A 502 15.14 -10.98 -9.58
CA GLY A 502 14.23 -9.85 -9.70
C GLY A 502 14.95 -8.53 -9.51
N SER A 503 14.30 -7.53 -8.89
CA SER A 503 14.94 -6.22 -8.65
C SER A 503 16.32 -6.38 -8.00
N PRO A 504 17.27 -5.45 -8.20
CA PRO A 504 18.63 -5.59 -7.67
C PRO A 504 18.69 -5.87 -6.16
N GLN A 505 17.70 -5.37 -5.42
CA GLN A 505 17.52 -5.59 -3.99
C GLN A 505 16.03 -5.56 -3.62
N SER A 506 15.71 -5.99 -2.40
CA SER A 506 14.38 -5.87 -1.80
C SER A 506 14.19 -4.53 -1.04
N PHE A 507 13.05 -4.39 -0.34
CA PHE A 507 12.66 -3.13 0.32
C PHE A 507 13.68 -2.64 1.36
N GLY A 508 14.25 -3.54 2.16
CA GLY A 508 15.21 -3.21 3.21
C GLY A 508 14.64 -3.07 4.60
N LYS A 509 13.50 -3.70 4.90
CA LYS A 509 12.96 -3.68 6.25
C LYS A 509 13.76 -4.63 7.14
N GLY A 510 14.09 -4.20 8.35
CA GLY A 510 14.90 -4.97 9.31
C GLY A 510 14.38 -4.90 10.75
N THR A 511 13.12 -4.48 10.93
CA THR A 511 12.49 -4.25 12.23
C THR A 511 11.22 -5.09 12.41
N VAL A 512 10.93 -5.45 13.67
CA VAL A 512 9.72 -6.16 14.08
C VAL A 512 8.88 -5.25 14.97
N GLN A 513 7.60 -5.14 14.65
CA GLN A 513 6.64 -4.35 15.41
C GLN A 513 5.66 -5.24 16.18
N THR A 514 5.14 -4.69 17.27
CA THR A 514 3.98 -5.22 18.01
C THR A 514 2.98 -4.12 18.31
N PHE A 515 1.73 -4.46 18.58
CA PHE A 515 0.74 -3.51 19.08
C PHE A 515 0.75 -3.49 20.61
N VAL A 516 0.90 -2.30 21.17
CA VAL A 516 0.68 -2.03 22.59
C VAL A 516 -0.64 -1.29 22.71
N ASP A 517 -1.62 -1.96 23.31
CA ASP A 517 -2.90 -1.36 23.66
C ASP A 517 -2.68 -0.23 24.70
N LEU A 518 -3.17 0.98 24.39
CA LEU A 518 -3.03 2.13 25.28
C LEU A 518 -3.95 2.04 26.50
N ASN A 519 -5.04 1.27 26.42
CA ASN A 519 -5.91 0.99 27.56
C ASN A 519 -5.23 0.15 28.64
N ARG A 520 -4.16 -0.58 28.30
CA ARG A 520 -3.50 -1.54 29.19
C ARG A 520 -3.07 -0.96 30.55
N PHE A 521 -2.80 0.33 30.60
CA PHE A 521 -2.32 1.03 31.81
C PHE A 521 -3.36 1.97 32.41
N LEU A 522 -4.60 1.95 31.90
CA LEU A 522 -5.69 2.84 32.30
C LEU A 522 -6.86 2.00 32.85
N ASN A 523 -7.55 2.52 33.86
CA ASN A 523 -8.73 1.87 34.42
C ASN A 523 -10.01 2.54 33.88
N THR A 524 -10.35 2.28 32.62
CA THR A 524 -11.46 2.91 31.91
C THR A 524 -11.97 2.04 30.76
N GLU A 525 -13.24 2.21 30.40
CA GLU A 525 -13.91 1.54 29.28
C GLU A 525 -13.77 2.32 27.95
N ASP A 526 -13.26 3.55 27.98
CA ASP A 526 -13.03 4.34 26.77
C ASP A 526 -11.91 3.75 25.92
N ASP A 527 -12.10 3.59 24.61
CA ASP A 527 -11.05 3.06 23.72
C ASP A 527 -10.06 4.15 23.29
N PHE A 528 -8.79 4.03 23.67
CA PHE A 528 -7.71 4.96 23.33
C PHE A 528 -6.90 4.53 22.11
N GLY A 529 -7.22 3.39 21.50
CA GLY A 529 -6.48 2.85 20.38
C GLY A 529 -5.18 2.14 20.81
N SER A 530 -4.20 2.08 19.92
CA SER A 530 -2.99 1.29 20.14
C SER A 530 -1.76 1.96 19.54
N LEU A 531 -0.60 1.73 20.14
CA LEU A 531 0.69 2.09 19.57
C LEU A 531 1.28 0.86 18.86
N LYS A 532 1.46 0.94 17.54
CA LYS A 532 2.30 0.00 16.82
C LYS A 532 3.75 0.40 17.08
N LEU A 533 4.54 -0.49 17.67
CA LEU A 533 5.83 -0.16 18.26
C LEU A 533 6.91 -1.13 17.77
N THR A 534 8.03 -0.59 17.30
CA THR A 534 9.22 -1.40 16.98
C THR A 534 9.88 -1.90 18.28
N ILE A 535 9.97 -3.22 18.44
CA ILE A 535 10.51 -3.87 19.66
C ILE A 535 11.80 -4.66 19.41
N GLN A 536 12.06 -5.04 18.16
CA GLN A 536 13.22 -5.84 17.79
C GLN A 536 13.75 -5.43 16.42
N LYS A 537 15.03 -5.69 16.18
CA LYS A 537 15.61 -5.80 14.84
C LYS A 537 15.85 -7.25 14.48
N PHE A 538 15.68 -7.59 13.21
CA PHE A 538 16.00 -8.92 12.71
C PHE A 538 17.23 -8.91 11.80
N TYR A 539 17.89 -10.05 11.78
CA TYR A 539 19.18 -10.29 11.15
C TYR A 539 19.16 -11.64 10.44
N ARG A 540 19.87 -11.71 9.33
CA ARG A 540 20.17 -12.94 8.61
C ARG A 540 20.97 -13.90 9.50
N ILE A 541 20.98 -15.18 9.14
CA ILE A 541 21.79 -16.19 9.85
C ILE A 541 23.30 -15.98 9.66
N SER A 542 23.70 -15.25 8.62
CA SER A 542 25.05 -14.72 8.43
C SER A 542 25.42 -13.60 9.43
N GLY A 543 24.44 -13.12 10.21
CA GLY A 543 24.54 -12.02 11.16
C GLY A 543 24.27 -10.64 10.56
N GLU A 544 24.19 -10.52 9.23
CA GLU A 544 23.94 -9.24 8.55
C GLU A 544 22.48 -8.79 8.70
N SER A 545 22.25 -7.48 8.86
CA SER A 545 20.88 -6.94 8.82
C SER A 545 20.43 -6.65 7.38
N ASN A 546 19.13 -6.77 7.15
CA ASN A 546 18.48 -6.28 5.92
C ASN A 546 18.15 -4.79 6.01
N GLN A 547 18.17 -4.18 7.21
CA GLN A 547 17.74 -2.80 7.44
C GLN A 547 18.42 -1.81 6.47
N ARG A 548 17.62 -1.05 5.71
CA ARG A 548 18.03 -0.09 4.65
C ARG A 548 18.75 -0.70 3.44
N LYS A 549 19.10 -1.99 3.43
CA LYS A 549 19.84 -2.62 2.32
C LYS A 549 18.99 -3.61 1.52
N GLY A 550 18.13 -4.34 2.20
CA GLY A 550 17.38 -5.46 1.64
C GLY A 550 18.24 -6.69 1.40
N ILE A 551 17.63 -7.70 0.79
CA ILE A 551 18.27 -8.86 0.20
C ILE A 551 18.68 -8.50 -1.21
N VAL A 552 19.97 -8.57 -1.47
CA VAL A 552 20.52 -8.41 -2.83
C VAL A 552 20.20 -9.67 -3.63
N SER A 553 19.59 -9.50 -4.81
CA SER A 553 19.28 -10.63 -5.69
C SER A 553 20.57 -11.30 -6.20
N ASP A 554 20.54 -12.63 -6.31
CA ASP A 554 21.62 -13.40 -6.92
C ASP A 554 21.72 -13.11 -8.43
N ILE A 555 20.55 -12.95 -9.07
CA ILE A 555 20.44 -12.54 -10.47
C ILE A 555 19.63 -11.26 -10.52
N ARG A 556 20.33 -10.16 -10.79
CA ARG A 556 19.77 -8.80 -10.74
C ARG A 556 19.15 -8.44 -12.07
N MET A 557 17.87 -8.15 -12.04
CA MET A 557 17.12 -7.59 -13.15
C MET A 557 16.68 -6.19 -12.75
N GLU A 558 17.19 -5.18 -13.43
CA GLU A 558 16.65 -3.83 -13.31
C GLU A 558 15.17 -3.80 -13.73
N ASP A 559 14.41 -2.91 -13.11
CA ASP A 559 12.97 -2.75 -13.30
C ASP A 559 12.53 -1.30 -13.06
N PHE A 560 11.21 -1.07 -12.97
CA PHE A 560 10.70 0.27 -12.65
C PHE A 560 11.20 0.80 -11.30
N PHE A 561 11.28 -0.06 -10.28
CA PHE A 561 11.65 0.35 -8.93
C PHE A 561 13.14 0.68 -8.80
N THR A 562 13.99 0.11 -9.65
CA THR A 562 15.43 0.39 -9.71
C THR A 562 15.75 1.87 -9.87
N TYR A 563 14.84 2.61 -10.51
CA TYR A 563 14.96 4.05 -10.81
C TYR A 563 14.09 4.93 -9.90
N ALA A 564 13.32 4.32 -9.00
CA ALA A 564 12.42 5.03 -8.11
C ALA A 564 13.02 5.14 -6.70
N GLU A 565 12.65 6.19 -5.95
CA GLU A 565 13.01 6.33 -4.54
C GLU A 565 12.09 5.45 -3.67
N VAL A 566 12.26 4.14 -3.77
CA VAL A 566 11.47 3.13 -3.05
C VAL A 566 12.36 2.32 -2.10
N GLY A 567 11.82 2.01 -0.92
CA GLY A 567 12.50 1.20 0.10
C GLY A 567 12.90 1.97 1.34
N GLU A 568 13.16 1.22 2.42
CA GLU A 568 13.49 1.71 3.77
C GLU A 568 14.67 2.69 3.81
N ARG A 569 15.54 2.63 2.80
CA ARG A 569 16.71 3.50 2.66
C ARG A 569 16.37 4.98 2.42
N TYR A 570 15.18 5.26 1.90
CA TYR A 570 14.68 6.61 1.63
C TYR A 570 13.75 7.12 2.73
N ASP A 571 13.36 6.25 3.66
CA ASP A 571 12.53 6.65 4.80
C ASP A 571 13.37 7.43 5.81
N ASP A 572 12.92 8.64 6.10
CA ASP A 572 13.46 9.43 7.20
C ASP A 572 13.30 8.65 8.52
N PHE A 573 14.26 8.83 9.42
CA PHE A 573 14.30 8.18 10.74
C PHE A 573 14.40 6.64 10.75
N ALA A 574 14.46 5.96 9.59
CA ALA A 574 14.69 4.51 9.52
C ALA A 574 15.88 4.10 10.40
N LEU A 575 15.83 2.96 11.10
CA LEU A 575 16.96 2.57 11.95
C LEU A 575 18.22 2.29 11.10
N ALA A 576 19.41 2.57 11.66
CA ALA A 576 20.66 2.33 10.96
C ALA A 576 20.92 0.83 10.70
N TRP A 577 21.69 0.53 9.65
CA TRP A 577 22.18 -0.83 9.42
C TRP A 577 23.26 -1.21 10.44
N ASP A 578 23.22 -2.44 10.95
CA ASP A 578 24.26 -3.03 11.81
C ASP A 578 24.39 -4.54 11.57
N LYS A 579 25.32 -5.19 12.28
CA LYS A 579 25.60 -6.63 12.18
C LYS A 579 25.74 -7.24 13.57
N ILE A 580 25.39 -8.52 13.69
CA ILE A 580 25.58 -9.34 14.89
C ILE A 580 26.42 -10.60 14.55
N PRO A 581 26.87 -11.38 15.56
CA PRO A 581 27.49 -12.67 15.29
C PRO A 581 26.58 -13.62 14.50
N SER A 582 27.17 -14.33 13.54
CA SER A 582 26.48 -15.32 12.71
C SER A 582 26.02 -16.52 13.54
N SER A 583 24.87 -17.07 13.19
CA SER A 583 24.41 -18.37 13.69
C SER A 583 25.21 -19.52 13.09
N THR A 584 25.22 -20.68 13.73
CA THR A 584 25.80 -21.89 13.14
C THR A 584 24.84 -22.50 12.12
N TYR A 585 25.26 -22.56 10.86
CA TYR A 585 24.53 -23.20 9.77
C TYR A 585 25.50 -23.80 8.74
N GLN A 586 25.00 -24.75 7.93
CA GLN A 586 25.78 -25.38 6.87
C GLN A 586 25.25 -24.90 5.51
N LYS A 587 26.11 -24.23 4.75
CA LYS A 587 25.78 -23.82 3.37
C LYS A 587 25.74 -25.04 2.45
N LEU A 588 24.74 -25.07 1.58
CA LEU A 588 24.54 -26.06 0.53
C LEU A 588 25.12 -25.50 -0.78
N SER A 589 25.69 -26.37 -1.62
CA SER A 589 26.27 -25.98 -2.92
C SER A 589 25.52 -26.65 -4.07
N TYR A 590 24.27 -26.26 -4.27
CA TYR A 590 23.40 -26.90 -5.27
C TYR A 590 23.69 -26.47 -6.72
N PHE A 591 24.08 -25.22 -6.95
CA PHE A 591 24.15 -24.61 -8.28
C PHE A 591 25.29 -23.59 -8.42
N ASP A 592 25.71 -23.34 -9.67
CA ASP A 592 26.68 -22.30 -10.02
C ASP A 592 25.97 -20.97 -10.29
N VAL A 593 25.84 -20.17 -9.24
CA VAL A 593 25.15 -18.86 -9.29
C VAL A 593 25.78 -17.92 -10.32
N LYS A 594 27.11 -17.90 -10.43
CA LYS A 594 27.83 -16.99 -11.34
C LYS A 594 27.57 -17.34 -12.80
N ALA A 595 27.51 -18.64 -13.11
CA ALA A 595 27.17 -19.09 -14.45
C ALA A 595 25.73 -18.69 -14.83
N LEU A 596 24.77 -18.83 -13.91
CA LEU A 596 23.37 -18.44 -14.12
C LEU A 596 23.23 -16.92 -14.28
N GLU A 597 23.90 -16.13 -13.44
CA GLU A 597 23.92 -14.66 -13.53
C GLU A 597 24.45 -14.20 -14.89
N LYS A 598 25.61 -14.73 -15.32
CA LYS A 598 26.17 -14.42 -16.64
C LYS A 598 25.22 -14.77 -17.77
N SER A 599 24.63 -15.97 -17.73
CA SER A 599 23.67 -16.46 -18.72
C SER A 599 22.45 -15.54 -18.82
N SER A 600 21.93 -15.11 -17.66
CA SER A 600 20.81 -14.17 -17.57
C SER A 600 21.16 -12.79 -18.15
N ASN A 601 22.30 -12.23 -17.75
CA ASN A 601 22.77 -10.94 -18.26
C ASN A 601 22.95 -10.95 -19.79
N ASP A 602 23.53 -12.03 -20.34
CA ASP A 602 23.70 -12.21 -21.79
C ASP A 602 22.35 -12.26 -22.54
N ARG A 603 21.29 -12.82 -21.92
CA ARG A 603 19.92 -12.81 -22.47
C ARG A 603 19.28 -11.43 -22.37
N MET A 604 19.34 -10.80 -21.20
CA MET A 604 18.70 -9.52 -20.93
C MET A 604 19.29 -8.39 -21.78
N ALA A 605 20.61 -8.40 -22.02
CA ALA A 605 21.27 -7.46 -22.93
C ALA A 605 20.75 -7.54 -24.38
N LYS A 606 20.30 -8.72 -24.82
CA LYS A 606 19.77 -8.96 -26.18
C LYS A 606 18.25 -8.86 -26.26
N ASN A 607 17.55 -8.79 -25.13
CA ASN A 607 16.09 -8.78 -25.08
C ASN A 607 15.56 -7.36 -25.35
N THR A 608 15.05 -7.13 -26.55
CA THR A 608 14.52 -5.82 -26.98
C THR A 608 13.36 -5.32 -26.13
N ASN A 609 12.48 -6.20 -25.64
CA ASN A 609 11.38 -5.81 -24.76
C ASN A 609 11.89 -5.38 -23.39
N TYR A 610 12.90 -6.08 -22.87
CA TYR A 610 13.54 -5.70 -21.61
C TYR A 610 14.24 -4.35 -21.73
N GLN A 611 15.02 -4.12 -22.79
CA GLN A 611 15.65 -2.82 -23.03
C GLN A 611 14.62 -1.67 -23.16
N LEU A 612 13.50 -1.93 -23.85
CA LEU A 612 12.41 -0.96 -23.96
C LEU A 612 11.71 -0.70 -22.61
N LEU A 613 11.60 -1.72 -21.75
CA LEU A 613 11.08 -1.57 -20.39
C LEU A 613 11.99 -0.67 -19.54
N LEU A 614 13.32 -0.87 -19.62
CA LEU A 614 14.28 -0.03 -18.90
C LEU A 614 14.25 1.42 -19.38
N GLU A 615 14.10 1.63 -20.70
CA GLU A 615 13.92 2.97 -21.24
C GLU A 615 12.64 3.64 -20.71
N SER A 616 11.53 2.89 -20.65
CA SER A 616 10.27 3.37 -20.08
C SER A 616 10.40 3.71 -18.59
N ALA A 617 11.14 2.91 -17.83
CA ALA A 617 11.39 3.15 -16.41
C ALA A 617 12.21 4.43 -16.18
N LYS A 618 13.31 4.61 -16.92
CA LYS A 618 14.14 5.83 -16.86
C LYS A 618 13.37 7.09 -17.26
N TRP A 619 12.55 6.98 -18.31
CA TRP A 619 11.71 8.11 -18.72
C TRP A 619 10.70 8.49 -17.64
N ARG A 620 10.11 7.50 -16.96
CA ARG A 620 9.21 7.76 -15.83
C ARG A 620 9.93 8.42 -14.64
N GLU A 621 11.14 7.96 -14.30
CA GLU A 621 11.97 8.63 -13.28
C GLU A 621 12.25 10.10 -13.63
N GLN A 622 12.56 10.39 -14.91
CA GLN A 622 12.76 11.77 -15.36
C GLN A 622 11.50 12.64 -15.18
N LEU A 623 10.31 12.07 -15.38
CA LEU A 623 9.05 12.76 -15.13
C LEU A 623 8.80 12.96 -13.63
N ASP A 624 9.11 11.95 -12.81
CA ASP A 624 8.94 12.03 -11.35
C ASP A 624 9.89 13.09 -10.72
N LYS A 625 11.05 13.34 -11.35
CA LYS A 625 12.02 14.39 -10.96
C LYS A 625 11.78 15.75 -11.62
N GLU A 626 10.66 15.93 -12.34
CA GLU A 626 10.33 17.20 -12.96
C GLU A 626 9.99 18.26 -11.90
N GLU A 627 10.85 19.27 -11.75
CA GLU A 627 10.69 20.29 -10.71
C GLU A 627 9.62 21.34 -11.06
N THR A 628 9.41 21.62 -12.34
CA THR A 628 8.50 22.68 -12.81
C THR A 628 7.73 22.28 -14.06
N ILE A 629 6.55 22.86 -14.24
CA ILE A 629 5.72 22.66 -15.43
C ILE A 629 5.17 23.98 -15.95
N THR A 630 5.10 24.12 -17.28
CA THR A 630 4.54 25.31 -17.93
C THR A 630 3.02 25.39 -17.73
N LEU A 631 2.52 26.61 -17.54
CA LEU A 631 1.10 26.94 -17.45
C LEU A 631 0.57 27.63 -18.72
N ASN A 632 1.44 27.86 -19.70
CA ASN A 632 1.03 28.32 -21.02
C ASN A 632 0.42 27.16 -21.81
N ILE A 633 -0.81 27.31 -22.29
CA ILE A 633 -1.56 26.23 -22.96
C ILE A 633 -0.87 25.69 -24.21
N ASN A 634 -0.23 26.55 -25.00
CA ASN A 634 0.46 26.11 -26.23
C ASN A 634 1.71 25.30 -25.88
N LYS A 635 2.55 25.81 -24.97
CA LYS A 635 3.73 25.08 -24.49
C LYS A 635 3.36 23.77 -23.78
N PHE A 636 2.27 23.77 -23.01
CA PHE A 636 1.75 22.58 -22.34
C PHE A 636 1.26 21.53 -23.36
N ASN A 637 0.52 21.95 -24.38
CA ASN A 637 0.07 21.05 -25.46
C ASN A 637 1.24 20.44 -26.22
N ASP A 638 2.28 21.23 -26.52
CA ASP A 638 3.49 20.72 -27.16
C ASP A 638 4.21 19.70 -26.26
N LEU A 639 4.31 19.97 -24.96
CA LEU A 639 4.85 19.03 -23.98
C LEU A 639 4.03 17.73 -23.93
N MET A 640 2.69 17.82 -23.88
CA MET A 640 1.83 16.64 -23.88
C MET A 640 1.96 15.84 -25.17
N LYS A 641 2.10 16.50 -26.32
CA LYS A 641 2.35 15.84 -27.61
C LYS A 641 3.68 15.07 -27.60
N GLN A 642 4.74 15.65 -27.05
CA GLN A 642 6.03 14.96 -26.89
C GLN A 642 5.90 13.74 -25.98
N ARG A 643 5.21 13.89 -24.83
CA ARG A 643 4.96 12.78 -23.89
C ARG A 643 4.14 11.66 -24.54
N LYS A 644 3.10 12.00 -25.30
CA LYS A 644 2.31 11.03 -26.08
C LYS A 644 3.18 10.27 -27.07
N ALA A 645 4.06 10.94 -27.81
CA ALA A 645 4.96 10.26 -28.74
C ALA A 645 5.88 9.23 -28.04
N GLN A 646 6.36 9.53 -26.83
CA GLN A 646 7.10 8.57 -26.01
C GLN A 646 6.21 7.41 -25.53
N ILE A 647 4.98 7.69 -25.08
CA ILE A 647 4.02 6.64 -24.69
C ILE A 647 3.70 5.71 -25.88
N GLU A 648 3.53 6.25 -27.09
CA GLU A 648 3.31 5.45 -28.30
C GLU A 648 4.47 4.49 -28.55
N LYS A 649 5.72 4.92 -28.35
CA LYS A 649 6.89 4.05 -28.43
C LYS A 649 6.80 2.89 -27.43
N PHE A 650 6.33 3.15 -26.21
CA PHE A 650 6.18 2.13 -25.16
C PHE A 650 4.93 1.25 -25.32
N LYS A 651 3.97 1.57 -26.20
CA LYS A 651 2.79 0.70 -26.46
C LYS A 651 3.19 -0.71 -26.88
N ALA A 652 4.37 -0.92 -27.46
CA ALA A 652 4.88 -2.26 -27.78
C ALA A 652 4.95 -3.17 -26.53
N LEU A 653 5.29 -2.62 -25.36
CA LEU A 653 5.33 -3.37 -24.09
C LEU A 653 3.96 -3.95 -23.71
N THR A 654 2.87 -3.25 -24.05
CA THR A 654 1.50 -3.73 -23.75
C THR A 654 1.08 -4.95 -24.57
N LYS A 655 1.73 -5.15 -25.72
CA LYS A 655 1.48 -6.25 -26.67
C LYS A 655 2.44 -7.42 -26.49
N PHE A 656 3.46 -7.27 -25.64
CA PHE A 656 4.40 -8.34 -25.35
C PHE A 656 3.70 -9.56 -24.76
N GLU A 657 4.07 -10.74 -25.25
CA GLU A 657 3.79 -12.02 -24.61
C GLU A 657 5.08 -12.83 -24.50
N ASN A 658 5.31 -13.47 -23.36
CA ASN A 658 6.51 -14.24 -23.06
C ASN A 658 6.52 -15.66 -23.67
N GLY A 659 5.44 -16.05 -24.35
CA GLY A 659 5.32 -17.37 -24.99
C GLY A 659 5.16 -18.55 -24.02
N LEU A 660 5.09 -18.32 -22.70
CA LEU A 660 4.87 -19.37 -21.72
C LEU A 660 3.44 -19.92 -21.83
N LYS A 661 3.30 -21.23 -21.63
CA LYS A 661 2.01 -21.92 -21.65
C LYS A 661 1.62 -22.35 -20.24
N PHE A 662 0.43 -21.95 -19.81
CA PHE A 662 -0.04 -22.20 -18.45
C PHE A 662 -1.13 -23.27 -18.43
N SER A 663 -1.13 -24.15 -17.42
CA SER A 663 -2.16 -25.15 -17.21
C SER A 663 -2.64 -25.14 -15.76
N MET A 664 -3.96 -25.15 -15.58
CA MET A 664 -4.61 -25.29 -14.27
C MET A 664 -4.77 -26.75 -13.89
N TYR A 665 -5.04 -27.00 -12.61
CA TYR A 665 -5.33 -28.35 -12.12
C TYR A 665 -6.66 -28.88 -12.65
N PRO A 666 -6.82 -30.21 -12.82
CA PRO A 666 -8.10 -30.80 -13.20
C PRO A 666 -9.26 -30.35 -12.30
N ALA A 667 -9.06 -30.31 -10.98
CA ALA A 667 -10.08 -29.85 -10.04
C ALA A 667 -10.46 -28.38 -10.22
N GLU A 668 -9.51 -27.52 -10.59
CA GLU A 668 -9.78 -26.10 -10.86
C GLU A 668 -10.50 -25.90 -12.19
N ILE A 669 -10.16 -26.69 -13.22
CA ILE A 669 -10.89 -26.71 -14.50
C ILE A 669 -12.36 -27.11 -14.25
N GLU A 670 -12.62 -28.10 -13.39
CA GLU A 670 -13.98 -28.45 -13.00
C GLU A 670 -14.67 -27.35 -12.17
N ARG A 671 -13.91 -26.62 -11.34
CA ARG A 671 -14.43 -25.46 -10.59
C ARG A 671 -14.84 -24.33 -11.53
N GLU A 672 -14.03 -23.99 -12.54
CA GLU A 672 -14.35 -22.92 -13.50
C GLU A 672 -15.69 -23.13 -14.22
N LYS A 673 -16.09 -24.39 -14.44
CA LYS A 673 -17.38 -24.73 -15.05
C LYS A 673 -18.57 -24.37 -14.16
N LYS A 674 -18.37 -24.30 -12.83
CA LYS A 674 -19.43 -24.11 -11.82
C LYS A 674 -19.34 -22.76 -11.11
N ASP A 675 -18.18 -22.11 -11.15
CA ASP A 675 -17.85 -20.87 -10.44
C ASP A 675 -17.39 -19.80 -11.44
N GLU A 676 -18.35 -18.99 -11.92
CA GLU A 676 -18.09 -17.88 -12.86
C GLU A 676 -17.08 -16.87 -12.28
N ALA A 677 -17.10 -16.69 -10.96
CA ALA A 677 -16.21 -15.76 -10.29
C ALA A 677 -14.76 -16.23 -10.36
N PHE A 678 -14.53 -17.49 -10.03
CA PHE A 678 -13.23 -18.13 -10.14
C PHE A 678 -12.71 -18.09 -11.58
N LYS A 679 -13.54 -18.46 -12.57
CA LYS A 679 -13.17 -18.45 -13.98
C LYS A 679 -12.63 -17.08 -14.44
N LYS A 680 -13.35 -15.99 -14.17
CA LYS A 680 -12.93 -14.63 -14.57
C LYS A 680 -11.61 -14.22 -13.90
N LYS A 681 -11.42 -14.57 -12.63
CA LYS A 681 -10.16 -14.28 -11.89
C LYS A 681 -8.98 -15.08 -12.45
N SER A 682 -9.19 -16.35 -12.81
CA SER A 682 -8.17 -17.22 -13.39
C SER A 682 -7.74 -16.75 -14.79
N GLU A 683 -8.69 -16.39 -15.65
CA GLU A 683 -8.42 -15.84 -16.99
C GLU A 683 -7.57 -14.56 -16.91
N MET A 684 -7.91 -13.64 -16.00
CA MET A 684 -7.16 -12.40 -15.81
C MET A 684 -5.74 -12.64 -15.29
N TRP A 685 -5.58 -13.57 -14.34
CA TRP A 685 -4.27 -13.93 -13.82
C TRP A 685 -3.37 -14.52 -14.89
N ILE A 686 -3.86 -15.51 -15.65
CA ILE A 686 -3.09 -16.14 -16.74
C ILE A 686 -2.71 -15.11 -17.80
N LYS A 687 -3.61 -14.18 -18.13
CA LYS A 687 -3.31 -13.09 -19.06
C LYS A 687 -2.15 -12.22 -18.57
N ASN A 688 -2.09 -11.91 -17.28
CA ASN A 688 -1.00 -11.12 -16.71
C ASN A 688 0.32 -11.91 -16.68
N LEU A 689 0.29 -13.20 -16.32
CA LEU A 689 1.48 -14.06 -16.34
C LEU A 689 2.08 -14.18 -17.74
N LYS A 690 1.27 -14.18 -18.80
CA LYS A 690 1.76 -14.18 -20.20
C LYS A 690 2.51 -12.90 -20.58
N LYS A 691 2.30 -11.79 -19.87
CA LYS A 691 2.96 -10.50 -20.16
C LYS A 691 4.20 -10.27 -19.30
N ASP A 692 4.53 -11.20 -18.42
CA ASP A 692 5.57 -11.03 -17.43
C ASP A 692 6.95 -11.43 -17.98
N THR A 693 7.80 -10.42 -18.22
CA THR A 693 9.18 -10.60 -18.71
C THR A 693 10.08 -11.21 -17.63
N TYR A 694 9.89 -10.85 -16.36
CA TYR A 694 10.71 -11.36 -15.26
C TYR A 694 10.37 -12.82 -14.97
N LEU A 695 9.10 -13.20 -15.10
CA LEU A 695 8.70 -14.61 -15.01
C LEU A 695 9.32 -15.44 -16.14
N GLN A 696 9.36 -14.89 -17.36
CA GLN A 696 10.03 -15.56 -18.49
C GLN A 696 11.49 -15.88 -18.13
N GLU A 697 12.19 -14.90 -17.55
CA GLU A 697 13.59 -15.08 -17.20
C GLU A 697 13.78 -16.02 -16.00
N ALA A 698 12.92 -15.94 -14.97
CA ALA A 698 12.91 -16.92 -13.88
C ALA A 698 12.70 -18.36 -14.38
N MET A 699 11.88 -18.55 -15.42
CA MET A 699 11.69 -19.86 -16.06
C MET A 699 12.91 -20.32 -16.85
N ASN A 700 13.65 -19.42 -17.49
CA ASN A 700 14.92 -19.76 -18.13
C ASN A 700 15.97 -20.18 -17.09
N ILE A 701 16.07 -19.43 -16.00
CA ILE A 701 17.01 -19.68 -14.90
C ILE A 701 16.74 -21.05 -14.28
N ILE A 702 15.49 -21.34 -13.90
CA ILE A 702 15.17 -22.63 -13.26
C ILE A 702 15.39 -23.82 -14.20
N ALA A 703 15.23 -23.63 -15.52
CA ALA A 703 15.53 -24.67 -16.50
C ALA A 703 17.03 -24.94 -16.66
N GLU A 704 17.89 -23.95 -16.36
CA GLU A 704 19.35 -24.06 -16.36
C GLU A 704 19.91 -24.61 -15.06
N MET A 705 19.14 -24.59 -13.97
CA MET A 705 19.52 -25.16 -12.68
C MET A 705 19.69 -26.68 -12.79
N LYS A 706 20.92 -27.13 -13.04
CA LYS A 706 21.32 -28.52 -12.88
C LYS A 706 21.64 -28.75 -11.41
N ALA A 707 20.93 -29.65 -10.74
CA ALA A 707 21.36 -30.12 -9.44
C ALA A 707 22.77 -30.74 -9.61
N LYS A 708 23.76 -30.26 -8.86
CA LYS A 708 24.99 -31.03 -8.67
C LYS A 708 24.59 -32.34 -8.00
N GLY A 709 24.83 -33.46 -8.71
CA GLY A 709 24.53 -34.81 -8.26
C GLY A 709 25.30 -35.20 -7.01
#